data_AF-A0A848J0I9-F1
#
_entry.id   AF-A0A848J0I9-F1
#
_cell.length_a   1.000
_cell.length_b   1.000
_cell.length_c   1.000
_cell.angle_alpha   90.00
_cell.angle_beta   90.00
_cell.angle_gamma   90.00
#
_symmetry.space_group_name_H-M   'P 1'
#
loop_
_entity.id
_entity.type
_entity.pdbx_description
1 polymer ?
#
loop_
_entity_poly.entity_id
_entity_poly.type
_entity_poly.pdbx_seq_one_letter_code
_entity_poly.pdbx_strand_id
1 'polypeptide(L)'
;MKHLPFFLTGFLFMLVSCQDEKPDTNSWNYKSHEYTVYFGDEERGFFKSTHNGNNTHQYEWKYNDRGRGPHLTETIITDNDGYLTGITVKGINYLKDSVDESFSKNGQTAEWQSTSEKGSSEATNAQYIGVNSGFGNMEVILKKMIENDLKEINTYPSGKIILNNVAEHTFYDTLNLKLVTYSGLGFTPELIWLDQNNQFFAYPSDWASFIRNGYKDLNEELLEITKKARNEYYNDQAKALTTTPDGKIIITNVRVFNSESKEVNNDKTVIIEGNKISQILDSSDDFDSEGTIIDGKGRMLMPGLIDMHGHLNRAQGLMNIAAGVTSVRDMANGFDLPEVADDFNSNAVIGPRILIMSGFIDKTGPYAGPLGKKVSTIEEALEAVDFYEDRGYQQIKLYSSIEPEWVKPIAERVHSYGMKLSGHIPSFMLAEEAIKDGYDEIQHVNMLALNFLGDTIDTRTPQRFIMVGKHAYNIDIESNEFQEFLKLMKDNDIVSDPTVSIFEGMLTSKAGTPNPSFAMILDRLPIQVKRGFMTGGLPIPEGMEGKYKESYQRLLDIVKAMYDYGITIVPGTDSMVGFGLHTELENYVRAGIPADEVLKMATYTSANVCKRDDLGQIKKGMLADVILVNGDPTQNIKDIRNVDLTIKDGKIYDAEKLYSSIGIKHYN
;
A
#
# COMPACT_ATOMS: atom_id res chain seq x y z
N MET A 1 -51.86 30.35 81.92
CA MET A 1 -51.41 31.54 81.19
C MET A 1 -51.31 31.20 79.71
N LYS A 2 -52.06 31.95 78.89
CA LYS A 2 -51.95 32.20 77.43
C LYS A 2 -51.92 31.00 76.43
N HIS A 3 -53.12 30.77 75.88
CA HIS A 3 -53.51 30.48 74.48
C HIS A 3 -53.16 29.15 73.77
N LEU A 4 -54.16 28.24 73.81
CA LEU A 4 -54.80 27.43 72.73
C LEU A 4 -54.73 28.04 71.29
N PRO A 5 -55.03 27.33 70.16
CA PRO A 5 -55.80 26.06 70.10
C PRO A 5 -55.57 25.02 68.96
N PHE A 6 -56.11 23.83 69.26
CA PHE A 6 -56.98 22.95 68.44
C PHE A 6 -56.44 22.04 67.30
N PHE A 7 -56.64 20.74 67.59
CA PHE A 7 -57.43 19.73 66.86
C PHE A 7 -56.79 18.68 65.92
N LEU A 8 -57.32 17.49 66.16
CA LEU A 8 -57.12 16.15 65.62
C LEU A 8 -57.78 15.97 64.26
N THR A 9 -57.14 15.28 63.32
CA THR A 9 -57.69 14.42 62.24
C THR A 9 -56.51 13.89 61.42
N GLY A 10 -56.46 12.69 60.84
CA GLY A 10 -57.51 11.81 60.31
C GLY A 10 -57.13 11.50 58.85
N PHE A 11 -56.80 10.24 58.56
CA PHE A 11 -56.38 9.71 57.25
C PHE A 11 -57.37 10.01 56.11
N LEU A 12 -56.86 10.39 54.92
CA LEU A 12 -57.54 10.21 53.64
C LEU A 12 -56.52 10.04 52.50
N PHE A 13 -56.75 9.05 51.65
CA PHE A 13 -55.97 8.68 50.46
C PHE A 13 -55.94 9.81 49.41
N MET A 14 -54.77 10.06 48.81
CA MET A 14 -54.64 10.66 47.48
C MET A 14 -53.77 9.75 46.60
N LEU A 15 -54.31 9.43 45.42
CA LEU A 15 -53.63 8.77 44.32
C LEU A 15 -52.49 9.67 43.82
N VAL A 16 -51.25 9.20 43.95
CA VAL A 16 -50.10 9.77 43.25
C VAL A 16 -49.87 8.95 41.99
N SER A 17 -50.07 9.60 40.84
CA SER A 17 -49.61 9.13 39.54
C SER A 17 -48.09 8.99 39.57
N CYS A 18 -47.57 7.76 39.54
CA CYS A 18 -46.18 7.51 39.19
C CYS A 18 -45.99 7.89 37.72
N GLN A 19 -45.36 9.04 37.46
CA GLN A 19 -44.56 9.18 36.26
C GLN A 19 -43.23 8.50 36.58
N ASP A 20 -43.00 7.33 36.00
CA ASP A 20 -41.67 6.77 35.86
C ASP A 20 -40.85 7.78 35.04
N GLU A 21 -39.94 8.51 35.69
CA GLU A 21 -38.83 9.15 34.99
C GLU A 21 -38.02 8.03 34.33
N LYS A 22 -38.18 7.88 33.01
CA LYS A 22 -37.23 7.10 32.23
C LYS A 22 -35.84 7.70 32.46
N PRO A 23 -34.80 6.88 32.69
CA PRO A 23 -33.43 7.39 32.75
C PRO A 23 -33.13 8.15 31.47
N ASP A 24 -32.46 9.29 31.60
CA ASP A 24 -32.07 10.14 30.49
C ASP A 24 -31.10 9.36 29.57
N THR A 25 -31.63 8.78 28.50
CA THR A 25 -30.87 8.01 27.50
C THR A 25 -30.06 8.90 26.56
N ASN A 26 -30.08 10.22 26.73
CA ASN A 26 -29.55 11.18 25.76
C ASN A 26 -28.19 11.82 26.11
N SER A 27 -27.49 11.35 27.14
CA SER A 27 -26.07 11.69 27.29
C SER A 27 -25.21 10.56 26.76
N TRP A 28 -24.58 10.77 25.60
CA TRP A 28 -23.47 9.94 25.15
C TRP A 28 -22.42 9.98 26.28
N ASN A 29 -22.28 8.89 27.04
CA ASN A 29 -21.32 8.80 28.15
C ASN A 29 -19.89 8.68 27.57
N TYR A 30 -19.40 9.79 27.03
CA TYR A 30 -18.21 9.87 26.20
C TYR A 30 -17.10 10.56 27.01
N LYS A 31 -15.99 9.85 27.23
CA LYS A 31 -14.82 10.40 27.94
C LYS A 31 -13.79 10.92 26.95
N SER A 32 -13.15 12.03 27.31
CA SER A 32 -12.00 12.55 26.55
C SER A 32 -10.80 11.63 26.77
N HIS A 33 -10.06 11.33 25.71
CA HIS A 33 -8.92 10.42 25.73
C HIS A 33 -7.78 11.00 24.89
N GLU A 34 -6.55 10.67 25.30
CA GLU A 34 -5.35 10.91 24.51
C GLU A 34 -4.73 9.56 24.12
N TYR A 35 -4.13 9.54 22.94
CA TYR A 35 -3.55 8.36 22.33
C TYR A 35 -2.16 8.72 21.81
N THR A 36 -1.21 7.81 21.96
CA THR A 36 0.13 7.97 21.42
C THR A 36 0.21 7.28 20.05
N VAL A 37 0.90 7.92 19.11
CA VAL A 37 1.27 7.34 17.82
C VAL A 37 2.71 6.87 17.89
N TYR A 38 2.93 5.58 17.67
CA TYR A 38 4.26 5.00 17.61
C TYR A 38 4.61 4.58 16.19
N PHE A 39 5.86 4.80 15.78
CA PHE A 39 6.43 4.20 14.57
C PHE A 39 7.52 3.23 15.01
N GLY A 40 7.28 1.93 14.86
CA GLY A 40 7.95 0.93 15.69
C GLY A 40 7.72 1.24 17.18
N ASP A 41 8.80 1.32 17.97
CA ASP A 41 8.72 1.62 19.42
C ASP A 41 8.74 3.11 19.79
N GLU A 42 8.96 3.98 18.79
CA GLU A 42 9.23 5.40 19.01
C GLU A 42 7.96 6.23 18.95
N GLU A 43 7.73 7.04 19.98
CA GLU A 43 6.65 8.03 19.98
C GLU A 43 6.92 9.12 18.95
N ARG A 44 6.02 9.26 17.97
CA ARG A 44 6.14 10.23 16.87
C ARG A 44 4.94 11.16 16.73
N GLY A 45 3.95 11.03 17.60
CA GLY A 45 2.73 11.80 17.49
C GLY A 45 1.68 11.48 18.53
N PHE A 46 0.53 12.11 18.37
CA PHE A 46 -0.63 11.91 19.22
C PHE A 46 -1.93 11.99 18.42
N PHE A 47 -2.97 11.41 19.00
CA PHE A 47 -4.37 11.66 18.66
C PHE A 47 -5.10 12.03 19.96
N LYS A 48 -5.93 13.06 19.93
CA LYS A 48 -6.72 13.52 21.07
C LYS A 48 -8.18 13.51 20.69
N SER A 49 -9.01 13.05 21.62
CA SER A 49 -10.46 13.16 21.53
C SER A 49 -10.98 13.97 22.71
N THR A 50 -11.73 15.03 22.42
CA THR A 50 -12.39 15.89 23.40
C THR A 50 -13.88 15.97 23.10
N HIS A 51 -14.72 15.91 24.14
CA HIS A 51 -16.17 15.95 23.98
C HIS A 51 -16.81 17.02 24.88
N ASN A 52 -17.67 17.85 24.28
CA ASN A 52 -18.27 19.02 24.93
C ASN A 52 -19.78 18.86 25.19
N GLY A 53 -20.27 17.64 25.42
CA GLY A 53 -21.59 17.35 25.99
C GLY A 53 -22.82 17.67 25.14
N ASN A 54 -22.67 18.08 23.87
CA ASN A 54 -23.76 18.53 22.99
C ASN A 54 -23.61 18.02 21.55
N ASN A 55 -23.57 16.69 21.33
CA ASN A 55 -23.41 16.06 20.02
C ASN A 55 -22.23 16.62 19.18
N THR A 56 -21.22 17.18 19.86
CA THR A 56 -20.08 17.84 19.25
C THR A 56 -18.81 17.17 19.75
N HIS A 57 -18.04 16.63 18.82
CA HIS A 57 -16.83 15.85 19.06
C HIS A 57 -15.66 16.59 18.42
N GLN A 58 -14.58 16.76 19.16
CA GLN A 58 -13.39 17.47 18.71
C GLN A 58 -12.20 16.54 18.77
N TYR A 59 -11.43 16.54 17.70
CA TYR A 59 -10.25 15.71 17.57
C TYR A 59 -9.06 16.55 17.13
N GLU A 60 -7.88 16.24 17.66
CA GLU A 60 -6.61 16.74 17.15
C GLU A 60 -5.71 15.55 16.86
N TRP A 61 -5.16 15.50 15.66
CA TRP A 61 -4.28 14.44 15.21
C TRP A 61 -2.98 15.07 14.73
N LYS A 62 -1.83 14.55 15.20
CA LYS A 62 -0.52 14.92 14.67
C LYS A 62 0.47 13.77 14.76
N TYR A 63 1.22 13.51 13.68
CA TYR A 63 2.45 12.72 13.78
C TYR A 63 3.52 13.21 12.80
N ASN A 64 4.77 12.79 13.04
CA ASN A 64 5.90 13.05 12.16
C ASN A 64 6.52 11.73 11.66
N ASP A 65 6.43 11.49 10.35
CA ASP A 65 7.15 10.44 9.66
C ASP A 65 8.26 11.07 8.81
N ARG A 66 9.44 11.24 9.42
CA ARG A 66 10.65 11.72 8.74
C ARG A 66 10.43 13.03 7.96
N GLY A 67 9.80 14.00 8.62
CA GLY A 67 9.46 15.30 8.04
C GLY A 67 8.13 15.35 7.28
N ARG A 68 7.45 14.20 7.10
CA ARG A 68 6.07 14.09 6.59
C ARG A 68 5.09 13.87 7.73
N GLY A 69 3.80 13.77 7.42
CA GLY A 69 2.74 13.47 8.38
C GLY A 69 1.76 14.64 8.59
N PRO A 70 0.51 14.35 8.96
CA PRO A 70 -0.54 15.34 9.13
C PRO A 70 -0.41 16.10 10.45
N HIS A 71 -0.98 17.31 10.47
CA HIS A 71 -1.41 17.98 11.70
C HIS A 71 -2.80 18.55 11.42
N LEU A 72 -3.82 17.92 12.00
CA LEU A 72 -5.22 18.16 11.67
C LEU A 72 -6.04 18.40 12.94
N THR A 73 -6.98 19.34 12.85
CA THR A 73 -8.05 19.52 13.81
C THR A 73 -9.37 19.16 13.14
N GLU A 74 -10.18 18.32 13.78
CA GLU A 74 -11.45 17.84 13.28
C GLU A 74 -12.56 18.16 14.29
N THR A 75 -13.68 18.68 13.81
CA THR A 75 -14.91 18.85 14.59
C THR A 75 -16.03 18.11 13.89
N ILE A 76 -16.69 17.21 14.62
CA ILE A 76 -17.80 16.40 14.14
C ILE A 76 -19.04 16.76 14.95
N ILE A 77 -20.15 17.01 14.26
CA ILE A 77 -21.45 17.31 14.85
C ILE A 77 -22.41 16.21 14.43
N THR A 78 -23.15 15.66 15.40
CA THR A 78 -24.19 14.66 15.15
C THR A 78 -25.58 15.20 15.50
N ASP A 79 -26.61 14.55 14.98
CA ASP A 79 -27.94 14.63 15.58
C ASP A 79 -28.07 13.69 16.79
N ASN A 80 -29.25 13.69 17.43
CA ASN A 80 -29.54 12.84 18.58
C ASN A 80 -29.56 11.34 18.22
N ASP A 81 -29.76 11.02 16.94
CA ASP A 81 -29.72 9.66 16.45
C ASP A 81 -28.29 9.24 16.08
N GLY A 82 -27.28 10.11 16.22
CA GLY A 82 -25.87 9.82 15.92
C GLY A 82 -25.52 9.86 14.42
N TYR A 83 -26.37 10.42 13.57
CA TYR A 83 -25.96 10.74 12.18
C TYR A 83 -25.17 12.02 12.15
N LEU A 84 -24.11 12.04 11.34
CA LEU A 84 -23.34 13.25 11.10
C LEU A 84 -24.23 14.33 10.45
N THR A 85 -24.24 15.50 11.08
CA THR A 85 -24.89 16.72 10.57
C THR A 85 -23.86 17.77 10.16
N GLY A 86 -22.63 17.69 10.67
CA GLY A 86 -21.53 18.54 10.25
C GLY A 86 -20.16 17.92 10.48
N ILE A 87 -19.21 18.17 9.59
CA ILE A 87 -17.79 17.97 9.81
C ILE A 87 -17.03 19.23 9.41
N THR A 88 -15.95 19.54 10.12
CA THR A 88 -14.93 20.49 9.68
C THR A 88 -13.55 19.91 10.00
N VAL A 89 -12.68 19.79 9.00
CA VAL A 89 -11.28 19.36 9.15
C VAL A 89 -10.37 20.45 8.61
N LYS A 90 -9.36 20.84 9.39
CA LYS A 90 -8.38 21.87 9.00
C LYS A 90 -6.97 21.45 9.36
N GLY A 91 -5.99 21.90 8.58
CA GLY A 91 -4.57 21.75 8.91
C GLY A 91 -3.74 21.42 7.69
N ILE A 92 -2.87 20.41 7.82
CA ILE A 92 -2.03 19.92 6.72
C ILE A 92 -2.07 18.39 6.64
N ASN A 93 -2.02 17.86 5.41
CA ASN A 93 -2.00 16.42 5.14
C ASN A 93 -0.59 15.81 5.29
N TYR A 94 -0.47 14.54 4.95
CA TYR A 94 0.79 13.79 5.04
C TYR A 94 1.95 14.43 4.23
N LEU A 95 1.68 14.95 3.03
CA LEU A 95 2.65 15.62 2.16
C LEU A 95 2.81 17.11 2.45
N LYS A 96 2.25 17.60 3.57
CA LYS A 96 2.31 18.99 4.03
C LYS A 96 1.54 19.98 3.14
N ASP A 97 0.61 19.49 2.33
CA ASP A 97 -0.34 20.37 1.64
C ASP A 97 -1.49 20.76 2.58
N SER A 98 -2.10 21.91 2.31
CA SER A 98 -3.20 22.45 3.12
C SER A 98 -4.45 21.57 3.06
N VAL A 99 -5.16 21.49 4.18
CA VAL A 99 -6.45 20.81 4.32
C VAL A 99 -7.48 21.81 4.80
N ASP A 100 -8.57 21.92 4.05
CA ASP A 100 -9.80 22.59 4.43
C ASP A 100 -10.96 21.72 3.90
N GLU A 101 -11.63 21.04 4.81
CA GLU A 101 -12.69 20.11 4.50
C GLU A 101 -13.91 20.35 5.38
N SER A 102 -15.09 20.24 4.79
CA SER A 102 -16.36 20.45 5.44
C SER A 102 -17.43 19.53 4.89
N PHE A 103 -18.34 19.13 5.76
CA PHE A 103 -19.59 18.47 5.42
C PHE A 103 -20.71 19.14 6.21
N SER A 104 -21.89 19.27 5.60
CA SER A 104 -23.09 19.70 6.29
C SER A 104 -24.31 18.96 5.77
N LYS A 105 -25.24 18.62 6.68
CA LYS A 105 -26.53 18.05 6.35
C LYS A 105 -27.62 18.96 6.90
N ASN A 106 -28.23 19.75 6.02
CA ASN A 106 -29.22 20.76 6.37
C ASN A 106 -30.57 20.40 5.73
N GLY A 107 -31.51 19.92 6.54
CA GLY A 107 -32.83 19.53 6.07
C GLY A 107 -32.78 18.40 5.04
N GLN A 108 -33.06 18.72 3.77
CA GLN A 108 -33.16 17.75 2.67
C GLN A 108 -31.87 17.59 1.85
N THR A 109 -30.80 18.33 2.16
CA THR A 109 -29.55 18.30 1.37
C THR A 109 -28.35 17.96 2.25
N ALA A 110 -27.47 17.10 1.74
CA ALA A 110 -26.14 16.84 2.27
C ALA A 110 -25.10 17.40 1.29
N GLU A 111 -24.16 18.21 1.78
CA GLU A 111 -23.14 18.89 0.99
C GLU A 111 -21.76 18.64 1.60
N TRP A 112 -20.75 18.47 0.76
CA TRP A 112 -19.37 18.34 1.18
C TRP A 112 -18.42 19.09 0.25
N GLN A 113 -17.32 19.53 0.84
CA GLN A 113 -16.23 20.17 0.13
C GLN A 113 -14.92 19.86 0.85
N SER A 114 -13.89 19.50 0.11
CA SER A 114 -12.52 19.41 0.55
C SER A 114 -11.59 20.06 -0.48
N THR A 115 -10.29 20.05 -0.22
CA THR A 115 -9.28 20.39 -1.24
C THR A 115 -9.28 19.41 -2.42
N SER A 116 -9.77 18.18 -2.20
CA SER A 116 -9.77 17.09 -3.18
C SER A 116 -11.07 16.94 -3.97
N GLU A 117 -12.19 17.50 -3.49
CA GLU A 117 -13.50 17.31 -4.11
C GLU A 117 -14.55 18.29 -3.60
N LYS A 118 -15.67 18.38 -4.33
CA LYS A 118 -16.91 19.03 -3.86
C LYS A 118 -18.11 18.26 -4.38
N GLY A 119 -19.19 18.20 -3.60
CA GLY A 119 -20.39 17.51 -4.02
C GLY A 119 -21.59 17.78 -3.11
N SER A 120 -22.75 17.36 -3.60
CA SER A 120 -24.01 17.45 -2.88
C SER A 120 -24.92 16.30 -3.30
N SER A 121 -25.80 15.87 -2.41
CA SER A 121 -26.84 14.88 -2.69
C SER A 121 -28.05 15.10 -1.79
N GLU A 122 -29.14 14.40 -2.07
CA GLU A 122 -30.28 14.34 -1.15
C GLU A 122 -29.83 13.80 0.22
N ALA A 123 -30.36 14.41 1.28
CA ALA A 123 -30.15 13.97 2.64
C ALA A 123 -30.87 12.63 2.88
N THR A 124 -30.11 11.60 3.23
CA THR A 124 -30.57 10.25 3.56
C THR A 124 -29.96 9.82 4.89
N ASN A 125 -30.31 8.63 5.35
CA ASN A 125 -29.71 7.99 6.51
C ASN A 125 -28.35 7.36 6.14
N ALA A 126 -27.38 8.22 5.81
CA ALA A 126 -26.02 7.86 5.45
C ALA A 126 -25.01 8.67 6.28
N GLN A 127 -23.79 8.16 6.41
CA GLN A 127 -22.68 8.82 7.12
C GLN A 127 -21.69 9.44 6.13
N TYR A 128 -21.12 10.59 6.47
CA TYR A 128 -20.03 11.17 5.68
C TYR A 128 -18.69 10.58 6.08
N ILE A 129 -17.90 10.19 5.07
CA ILE A 129 -16.50 9.77 5.24
C ILE A 129 -15.63 10.94 4.79
N GLY A 130 -14.88 11.53 5.71
CA GLY A 130 -13.94 12.59 5.35
C GLY A 130 -12.73 12.04 4.58
N VAL A 131 -12.27 12.75 3.55
CA VAL A 131 -11.05 12.40 2.82
C VAL A 131 -9.81 12.58 3.70
N ASN A 132 -9.82 13.60 4.55
CA ASN A 132 -8.73 13.93 5.45
C ASN A 132 -9.07 13.68 6.93
N SER A 133 -10.17 12.99 7.21
CA SER A 133 -10.59 12.69 8.58
C SER A 133 -9.62 11.73 9.29
N GLY A 134 -9.47 11.92 10.60
CA GLY A 134 -8.73 10.99 11.46
C GLY A 134 -9.60 9.81 11.93
N PHE A 135 -9.15 9.12 12.99
CA PHE A 135 -9.92 8.02 13.60
C PHE A 135 -11.25 8.49 14.22
N GLY A 136 -11.39 9.79 14.53
CA GLY A 136 -12.61 10.36 15.11
C GLY A 136 -13.85 10.15 14.25
N ASN A 137 -13.74 10.37 12.93
CA ASN A 137 -14.84 10.13 12.01
C ASN A 137 -15.31 8.67 12.03
N MET A 138 -14.38 7.71 12.02
CA MET A 138 -14.74 6.29 12.06
C MET A 138 -15.27 5.86 13.43
N GLU A 139 -14.70 6.37 14.52
CA GLU A 139 -15.17 6.08 15.87
C GLU A 139 -16.65 6.46 16.07
N VAL A 140 -17.06 7.66 15.65
CA VAL A 140 -18.46 8.11 15.76
C VAL A 140 -19.38 7.22 14.93
N ILE A 141 -18.97 6.85 13.71
CA ILE A 141 -19.74 5.96 12.83
C ILE A 141 -19.90 4.57 13.44
N LEU A 142 -18.81 3.97 13.91
CA LEU A 142 -18.82 2.63 14.49
C LEU A 142 -19.65 2.59 15.78
N LYS A 143 -19.52 3.61 16.64
CA LYS A 143 -20.33 3.71 17.86
C LYS A 143 -21.82 3.75 17.54
N LYS A 144 -22.23 4.57 16.55
CA LYS A 144 -23.61 4.60 16.05
C LYS A 144 -24.07 3.22 15.57
N MET A 145 -23.26 2.56 14.75
CA MET A 145 -23.61 1.24 14.22
C MET A 145 -23.79 0.22 15.35
N ILE A 146 -22.89 0.19 16.33
CA ILE A 146 -22.94 -0.76 17.44
C ILE A 146 -24.13 -0.50 18.37
N GLU A 147 -24.35 0.75 18.78
CA GLU A 147 -25.44 1.10 19.72
C GLU A 147 -26.84 0.90 19.14
N ASN A 148 -26.95 0.79 17.81
CA ASN A 148 -28.21 0.58 17.11
C ASN A 148 -28.27 -0.79 16.40
N ASP A 149 -27.31 -1.68 16.68
CA ASP A 149 -27.16 -3.01 16.05
C ASP A 149 -27.25 -2.99 14.51
N LEU A 150 -26.64 -1.98 13.89
CA LEU A 150 -26.55 -1.85 12.43
C LEU A 150 -25.35 -2.67 11.93
N LYS A 151 -25.60 -3.63 11.03
CA LYS A 151 -24.54 -4.38 10.33
C LYS A 151 -23.96 -3.62 9.15
N GLU A 152 -24.73 -2.70 8.59
CA GLU A 152 -24.31 -1.89 7.47
C GLU A 152 -24.90 -0.48 7.55
N ILE A 153 -24.18 0.49 6.97
CA ILE A 153 -24.64 1.87 6.84
C ILE A 153 -24.16 2.47 5.52
N ASN A 154 -25.04 3.17 4.82
CA ASN A 154 -24.68 3.86 3.59
C ASN A 154 -23.75 5.05 3.88
N THR A 155 -22.94 5.42 2.90
CA THR A 155 -21.99 6.54 3.03
C THR A 155 -22.16 7.59 1.97
N TYR A 156 -21.80 8.83 2.31
CA TYR A 156 -21.51 9.90 1.36
C TYR A 156 -20.02 9.90 1.00
N PRO A 157 -19.65 10.23 -0.24
CA PRO A 157 -20.54 10.56 -1.38
C PRO A 157 -21.34 9.37 -1.92
N SER A 158 -20.85 8.15 -1.73
CA SER A 158 -21.56 6.90 -2.02
C SER A 158 -20.86 5.75 -1.28
N GLY A 159 -21.41 4.54 -1.40
CA GLY A 159 -20.83 3.33 -0.81
C GLY A 159 -21.54 2.92 0.49
N LYS A 160 -20.92 1.97 1.20
CA LYS A 160 -21.46 1.37 2.40
C LYS A 160 -20.31 0.91 3.29
N ILE A 161 -20.47 1.07 4.59
CA ILE A 161 -19.62 0.42 5.60
C ILE A 161 -20.35 -0.83 6.09
N ILE A 162 -19.62 -1.93 6.17
CA ILE A 162 -20.10 -3.18 6.77
C ILE A 162 -19.30 -3.41 8.06
N LEU A 163 -19.99 -3.70 9.16
CA LEU A 163 -19.41 -3.92 10.48
C LEU A 163 -19.62 -5.37 10.92
N ASN A 164 -18.56 -6.02 11.37
CA ASN A 164 -18.62 -7.34 12.01
C ASN A 164 -17.90 -7.32 13.36
N ASN A 165 -18.48 -8.03 14.33
CA ASN A 165 -17.78 -8.35 15.57
C ASN A 165 -16.82 -9.51 15.33
N VAL A 166 -15.59 -9.40 15.82
CA VAL A 166 -14.56 -10.44 15.68
C VAL A 166 -14.41 -11.20 16.98
N ALA A 167 -14.04 -10.48 18.05
CA ALA A 167 -13.74 -11.07 19.34
C ALA A 167 -13.93 -10.05 20.47
N GLU A 168 -14.11 -10.56 21.69
CA GLU A 168 -14.04 -9.78 22.92
C GLU A 168 -12.98 -10.41 23.82
N HIS A 169 -12.15 -9.57 24.42
CA HIS A 169 -11.02 -9.97 25.26
C HIS A 169 -11.00 -9.15 26.54
N THR A 170 -10.69 -9.82 27.66
CA THR A 170 -10.49 -9.18 28.96
C THR A 170 -9.00 -9.13 29.28
N PHE A 171 -8.48 -7.94 29.47
CA PHE A 171 -7.10 -7.66 29.89
C PHE A 171 -7.08 -7.18 31.34
N TYR A 172 -6.00 -7.47 32.07
CA TYR A 172 -5.83 -7.10 33.48
C TYR A 172 -7.06 -7.40 34.37
N ASP A 173 -7.75 -8.51 34.10
CA ASP A 173 -9.00 -8.97 34.73
C ASP A 173 -10.22 -8.03 34.63
N THR A 174 -10.07 -6.80 34.13
CA THR A 174 -11.07 -5.74 34.26
C THR A 174 -11.27 -4.89 33.00
N LEU A 175 -10.29 -4.86 32.10
CA LEU A 175 -10.35 -4.10 30.86
C LEU A 175 -10.93 -4.97 29.75
N ASN A 176 -12.22 -4.79 29.48
CA ASN A 176 -12.90 -5.50 28.39
C ASN A 176 -12.78 -4.70 27.09
N LEU A 177 -12.14 -5.28 26.09
CA LEU A 177 -11.98 -4.70 24.76
C LEU A 177 -12.67 -5.58 23.71
N LYS A 178 -13.21 -4.92 22.69
CA LYS A 178 -13.85 -5.56 21.54
C LYS A 178 -13.01 -5.31 20.30
N LEU A 179 -12.65 -6.39 19.61
CA LEU A 179 -12.11 -6.34 18.27
C LEU A 179 -13.27 -6.38 17.28
N VAL A 180 -13.37 -5.36 16.44
CA VAL A 180 -14.34 -5.31 15.34
C VAL A 180 -13.63 -5.13 14.02
N THR A 181 -14.27 -5.59 12.94
CA THR A 181 -13.84 -5.27 11.57
C THR A 181 -14.83 -4.32 10.91
N TYR A 182 -14.34 -3.39 10.10
CA TYR A 182 -15.17 -2.70 9.13
C TYR A 182 -14.60 -2.81 7.72
N SER A 183 -15.46 -2.88 6.71
CA SER A 183 -15.07 -2.98 5.29
C SER A 183 -15.90 -2.05 4.40
N GLY A 184 -15.54 -1.96 3.12
CA GLY A 184 -16.20 -1.11 2.12
C GLY A 184 -15.50 0.23 1.83
N LEU A 185 -14.43 0.55 2.57
CA LEU A 185 -13.63 1.78 2.39
C LEU A 185 -12.26 1.51 1.75
N GLY A 186 -11.82 0.25 1.69
CA GLY A 186 -10.54 -0.15 1.14
C GLY A 186 -10.64 -1.51 0.47
N PHE A 187 -9.48 -2.12 0.18
CA PHE A 187 -9.40 -3.43 -0.46
C PHE A 187 -9.61 -4.59 0.52
N THR A 188 -9.24 -4.40 1.78
CA THR A 188 -9.39 -5.40 2.84
C THR A 188 -10.14 -4.82 4.03
N PRO A 189 -10.79 -5.65 4.86
CA PRO A 189 -11.35 -5.20 6.12
C PRO A 189 -10.28 -4.60 7.04
N GLU A 190 -10.60 -3.49 7.67
CA GLU A 190 -9.80 -2.88 8.73
C GLU A 190 -10.23 -3.47 10.09
N LEU A 191 -9.27 -3.67 10.99
CA LEU A 191 -9.52 -4.17 12.35
C LEU A 191 -9.19 -3.09 13.36
N ILE A 192 -10.09 -2.89 14.33
CA ILE A 192 -9.96 -1.84 15.34
C ILE A 192 -10.41 -2.34 16.70
N TRP A 193 -9.69 -1.94 17.74
CA TRP A 193 -10.05 -2.22 19.12
C TRP A 193 -10.89 -1.09 19.69
N LEU A 194 -12.02 -1.46 20.28
CA LEU A 194 -12.93 -0.57 20.98
C LEU A 194 -13.01 -0.96 22.46
N ASP A 195 -13.25 0.03 23.33
CA ASP A 195 -13.52 -0.23 24.74
C ASP A 195 -14.99 -0.61 25.00
N GLN A 196 -15.34 -0.88 26.26
CA GLN A 196 -16.70 -1.23 26.67
C GLN A 196 -17.77 -0.15 26.40
N ASN A 197 -17.36 1.09 26.11
CA ASN A 197 -18.25 2.19 25.73
C ASN A 197 -18.26 2.43 24.21
N ASN A 198 -17.70 1.48 23.44
CA ASN A 198 -17.50 1.55 22.00
C ASN A 198 -16.68 2.78 21.54
N GLN A 199 -15.78 3.29 22.39
CA GLN A 199 -14.82 4.32 22.00
C GLN A 199 -13.56 3.67 21.44
N PHE A 200 -12.85 4.35 20.54
CA PHE A 200 -11.59 3.87 20.00
C PHE A 200 -10.61 3.56 21.14
N PHE A 201 -9.94 2.42 21.07
CA PHE A 201 -8.95 2.02 22.07
C PHE A 201 -7.57 1.89 21.45
N ALA A 202 -7.45 1.11 20.37
CA ALA A 202 -6.19 0.90 19.68
C ALA A 202 -6.37 0.51 18.21
N TYR A 203 -5.36 0.87 17.42
CA TYR A 203 -5.07 0.35 16.08
C TYR A 203 -3.62 -0.16 16.10
N PRO A 204 -3.39 -1.44 16.45
CA PRO A 204 -2.06 -2.00 16.48
C PRO A 204 -1.54 -2.27 15.05
N SER A 205 -0.26 -1.97 14.81
CA SER A 205 0.39 -2.11 13.50
C SER A 205 1.90 -2.30 13.69
N ASP A 206 2.52 -3.04 12.77
CA ASP A 206 3.98 -3.16 12.68
C ASP A 206 4.64 -1.85 12.23
N TRP A 207 3.92 -0.99 11.51
CA TRP A 207 4.45 0.27 10.98
C TRP A 207 4.12 1.46 11.88
N ALA A 208 2.83 1.74 12.08
CA ALA A 208 2.37 2.87 12.88
C ALA A 208 1.21 2.44 13.79
N SER A 209 1.51 2.22 15.07
CA SER A 209 0.51 1.82 16.05
C SER A 209 -0.08 3.03 16.77
N PHE A 210 -1.35 2.91 17.13
CA PHE A 210 -2.10 3.93 17.84
C PHE A 210 -2.74 3.27 19.04
N ILE A 211 -2.48 3.80 20.23
CA ILE A 211 -3.00 3.19 21.46
C ILE A 211 -3.27 4.26 22.51
N ARG A 212 -4.34 4.07 23.27
CA ARG A 212 -4.72 4.96 24.37
C ARG A 212 -3.57 5.12 25.36
N ASN A 213 -3.33 6.34 25.83
CA ASN A 213 -2.27 6.64 26.78
C ASN A 213 -2.41 5.78 28.04
N GLY A 214 -1.28 5.24 28.51
CA GLY A 214 -1.22 4.35 29.69
C GLY A 214 -1.31 2.86 29.39
N TYR A 215 -1.45 2.44 28.13
CA TYR A 215 -1.61 1.04 27.74
C TYR A 215 -0.57 0.55 26.72
N LYS A 216 0.60 1.20 26.64
CA LYS A 216 1.65 0.86 25.65
C LYS A 216 2.02 -0.63 25.69
N ASP A 217 2.07 -1.20 26.88
CA ASP A 217 2.42 -2.60 27.15
C ASP A 217 1.45 -3.61 26.52
N LEU A 218 0.21 -3.22 26.19
CA LEU A 218 -0.73 -4.09 25.46
C LEU A 218 -0.50 -4.13 23.95
N ASN A 219 0.31 -3.22 23.38
CA ASN A 219 0.34 -3.04 21.92
C ASN A 219 0.76 -4.32 21.17
N GLU A 220 1.72 -5.07 21.72
CA GLU A 220 2.17 -6.35 21.15
C GLU A 220 1.08 -7.42 21.23
N GLU A 221 0.44 -7.61 22.39
CA GLU A 221 -0.62 -8.61 22.57
C GLU A 221 -1.84 -8.31 21.67
N LEU A 222 -2.25 -7.04 21.58
CA LEU A 222 -3.33 -6.61 20.70
C LEU A 222 -2.98 -6.82 19.22
N LEU A 223 -1.73 -6.56 18.83
CA LEU A 223 -1.24 -6.79 17.47
C LEU A 223 -1.30 -8.27 17.10
N GLU A 224 -0.86 -9.17 17.97
CA GLU A 224 -0.88 -10.62 17.72
C GLU A 224 -2.31 -11.16 17.54
N ILE A 225 -3.25 -10.73 18.39
CA ILE A 225 -4.67 -11.09 18.23
C ILE A 225 -5.23 -10.53 16.91
N THR A 226 -4.91 -9.28 16.57
CA THR A 226 -5.33 -8.67 15.30
C THR A 226 -4.73 -9.38 14.09
N LYS A 227 -3.45 -9.75 14.12
CA LYS A 227 -2.77 -10.51 13.06
C LYS A 227 -3.44 -11.87 12.85
N LYS A 228 -3.76 -12.59 13.93
CA LYS A 228 -4.46 -13.88 13.85
C LYS A 228 -5.81 -13.76 13.14
N ALA A 229 -6.66 -12.83 13.55
CA ALA A 229 -7.97 -12.60 12.93
C ALA A 229 -7.83 -12.21 11.43
N ARG A 230 -6.83 -11.38 11.11
CA ARG A 230 -6.53 -10.98 9.73
C ARG A 230 -6.06 -12.17 8.88
N ASN A 231 -5.22 -13.04 9.44
CA ASN A 231 -4.72 -14.23 8.75
C ASN A 231 -5.85 -15.23 8.48
N GLU A 232 -6.80 -15.40 9.40
CA GLU A 232 -8.00 -16.23 9.16
C GLU A 232 -8.81 -15.73 7.96
N TYR A 233 -9.03 -14.41 7.86
CA TYR A 233 -9.67 -13.80 6.69
C TYR A 233 -8.94 -14.13 5.37
N TYR A 234 -7.62 -14.00 5.33
CA TYR A 234 -6.84 -14.31 4.12
C TYR A 234 -6.86 -15.79 3.75
N ASN A 235 -6.81 -16.67 4.73
CA ASN A 235 -6.96 -18.12 4.52
C ASN A 235 -8.33 -18.45 3.90
N ASP A 236 -9.39 -17.80 4.36
CA ASP A 236 -10.73 -18.02 3.82
C ASP A 236 -10.88 -17.47 2.39
N GLN A 237 -10.26 -16.33 2.09
CA GLN A 237 -10.16 -15.84 0.71
C GLN A 237 -9.42 -16.84 -0.18
N ALA A 238 -8.30 -17.40 0.30
CA ALA A 238 -7.53 -18.39 -0.46
C ALA A 238 -8.35 -19.65 -0.78
N LYS A 239 -9.08 -20.19 0.19
CA LYS A 239 -9.98 -21.33 -0.02
C LYS A 239 -11.10 -21.02 -1.01
N ALA A 240 -11.67 -19.81 -0.96
CA ALA A 240 -12.81 -19.43 -1.78
C ALA A 240 -12.45 -19.09 -3.23
N LEU A 241 -11.25 -18.53 -3.45
CA LEU A 241 -10.88 -17.92 -4.73
C LEU A 241 -9.81 -18.68 -5.52
N THR A 242 -9.20 -19.72 -4.94
CA THR A 242 -8.21 -20.55 -5.62
C THR A 242 -8.88 -21.73 -6.32
N THR A 243 -8.69 -21.86 -7.63
CA THR A 243 -9.10 -23.06 -8.36
C THR A 243 -7.94 -24.04 -8.46
N THR A 244 -8.12 -25.25 -7.92
CA THR A 244 -7.19 -26.37 -8.12
C THR A 244 -7.75 -27.25 -9.24
N PRO A 245 -7.10 -27.32 -10.41
CA PRO A 245 -7.57 -28.18 -11.50
C PRO A 245 -7.33 -29.65 -11.19
N ASP A 246 -8.26 -30.51 -11.60
CA ASP A 246 -8.06 -31.95 -11.64
C ASP A 246 -7.24 -32.31 -12.88
N GLY A 247 -6.01 -32.79 -12.68
CA GLY A 247 -5.11 -33.17 -13.77
C GLY A 247 -4.39 -32.00 -14.42
N LYS A 248 -4.29 -32.00 -15.76
CA LYS A 248 -3.51 -31.02 -16.53
C LYS A 248 -4.29 -29.74 -16.76
N ILE A 249 -3.58 -28.64 -16.97
CA ILE A 249 -4.16 -27.40 -17.53
C ILE A 249 -3.73 -27.31 -18.99
N ILE A 250 -4.68 -27.08 -19.89
CA ILE A 250 -4.45 -27.03 -21.34
C ILE A 250 -4.96 -25.70 -21.85
N ILE A 251 -4.07 -24.83 -22.33
CA ILE A 251 -4.42 -23.53 -22.89
C ILE A 251 -4.32 -23.63 -24.41
N THR A 252 -5.44 -23.60 -25.12
CA THR A 252 -5.51 -23.77 -26.59
C THR A 252 -5.65 -22.44 -27.32
N ASN A 253 -5.36 -22.42 -28.63
CA ASN A 253 -5.58 -21.26 -29.52
C ASN A 253 -4.93 -19.95 -29.04
N VAL A 254 -3.80 -20.03 -28.34
CA VAL A 254 -3.21 -18.88 -27.66
C VAL A 254 -2.00 -18.35 -28.41
N ARG A 255 -1.76 -17.04 -28.30
CA ARG A 255 -0.50 -16.43 -28.73
C ARG A 255 0.49 -16.47 -27.57
N VAL A 256 1.69 -16.99 -27.78
CA VAL A 256 2.71 -17.14 -26.73
C VAL A 256 3.81 -16.10 -26.92
N PHE A 257 4.02 -15.24 -25.93
CA PHE A 257 5.15 -14.33 -25.90
C PHE A 257 6.40 -15.06 -25.36
N ASN A 258 7.46 -15.11 -26.16
CA ASN A 258 8.77 -15.57 -25.72
C ASN A 258 9.57 -14.37 -25.21
N SER A 259 9.73 -14.24 -23.89
CA SER A 259 10.40 -13.08 -23.29
C SER A 259 11.87 -12.90 -23.69
N GLU A 260 12.61 -13.95 -23.99
CA GLU A 260 14.04 -13.82 -24.30
C GLU A 260 14.28 -13.35 -25.73
N SER A 261 13.59 -13.99 -26.70
CA SER A 261 13.66 -13.62 -28.12
C SER A 261 12.76 -12.44 -28.49
N LYS A 262 11.77 -12.14 -27.63
CA LYS A 262 10.73 -11.11 -27.80
C LYS A 262 9.74 -11.40 -28.93
N GLU A 263 9.72 -12.64 -29.39
CA GLU A 263 8.83 -13.10 -30.47
C GLU A 263 7.46 -13.51 -29.92
N VAL A 264 6.43 -13.29 -30.74
CA VAL A 264 5.07 -13.77 -30.48
C VAL A 264 4.77 -14.95 -31.41
N ASN A 265 4.55 -16.12 -30.81
CA ASN A 265 4.18 -17.33 -31.53
C ASN A 265 2.66 -17.49 -31.51
N ASN A 266 2.02 -17.41 -32.68
CA ASN A 266 0.57 -17.55 -32.80
C ASN A 266 0.14 -19.02 -32.82
N ASP A 267 -1.16 -19.24 -32.58
CA ASP A 267 -1.84 -20.52 -32.75
C ASP A 267 -1.12 -21.68 -32.04
N LYS A 268 -0.88 -21.51 -30.74
CA LYS A 268 -0.27 -22.52 -29.88
C LYS A 268 -1.26 -23.18 -28.94
N THR A 269 -0.89 -24.38 -28.52
CA THR A 269 -1.44 -25.07 -27.35
C THR A 269 -0.34 -25.27 -26.31
N VAL A 270 -0.58 -24.84 -25.07
CA VAL A 270 0.35 -24.99 -23.93
C VAL A 270 -0.25 -25.92 -22.90
N ILE A 271 0.48 -26.97 -22.54
CA ILE A 271 0.06 -27.98 -21.57
C ILE A 271 0.91 -27.82 -20.30
N ILE A 272 0.23 -27.78 -19.16
CA ILE A 272 0.81 -27.65 -17.83
C ILE A 272 0.43 -28.89 -17.03
N GLU A 273 1.44 -29.56 -16.47
CA GLU A 273 1.29 -30.71 -15.59
C GLU A 273 1.85 -30.37 -14.21
N GLY A 274 1.01 -30.50 -13.16
CA GLY A 274 1.37 -30.01 -11.84
C GLY A 274 1.60 -28.49 -11.88
N ASN A 275 2.82 -28.05 -11.60
CA ASN A 275 3.22 -26.65 -11.65
C ASN A 275 4.23 -26.32 -12.77
N LYS A 276 4.39 -27.18 -13.78
CA LYS A 276 5.36 -26.98 -14.86
C LYS A 276 4.74 -27.05 -16.24
N ILE A 277 5.30 -26.27 -17.16
CA ILE A 277 4.97 -26.36 -18.59
C ILE A 277 5.54 -27.68 -19.13
N SER A 278 4.69 -28.61 -19.53
CA SER A 278 5.09 -29.92 -20.04
C SER A 278 5.31 -29.91 -21.56
N GLN A 279 4.45 -29.19 -22.29
CA GLN A 279 4.47 -29.14 -23.77
C GLN A 279 4.01 -27.76 -24.28
N ILE A 280 4.56 -27.38 -25.43
CA ILE A 280 4.13 -26.26 -26.26
C ILE A 280 4.03 -26.81 -27.68
N LEU A 281 2.82 -26.80 -28.25
CA LEU A 281 2.48 -27.45 -29.50
C LEU A 281 1.88 -26.42 -30.48
N ASP A 282 1.91 -26.72 -31.77
CA ASP A 282 1.05 -26.01 -32.72
C ASP A 282 -0.41 -26.39 -32.46
N SER A 283 -1.36 -25.46 -32.62
CA SER A 283 -2.78 -25.74 -32.40
C SER A 283 -3.35 -26.85 -33.30
N SER A 284 -2.66 -27.19 -34.39
CA SER A 284 -3.01 -28.30 -35.28
C SER A 284 -2.53 -29.67 -34.80
N ASP A 285 -1.63 -29.71 -33.81
CA ASP A 285 -1.07 -30.96 -33.30
C ASP A 285 -2.08 -31.69 -32.40
N ASP A 286 -2.07 -33.02 -32.46
CA ASP A 286 -2.85 -33.86 -31.56
C ASP A 286 -2.28 -33.81 -30.13
N PHE A 287 -3.17 -33.71 -29.14
CA PHE A 287 -2.80 -33.78 -27.73
C PHE A 287 -3.88 -34.51 -26.93
N ASP A 288 -3.48 -35.02 -25.75
CA ASP A 288 -4.40 -35.59 -24.79
C ASP A 288 -5.22 -34.47 -24.13
N SER A 289 -6.53 -34.45 -24.39
CA SER A 289 -7.46 -33.42 -23.92
C SER A 289 -8.03 -33.68 -22.53
N GLU A 290 -7.55 -34.72 -21.82
CA GLU A 290 -7.91 -34.98 -20.43
C GLU A 290 -7.31 -33.93 -19.49
N GLY A 291 -8.14 -33.01 -19.01
CA GLY A 291 -7.76 -31.97 -18.06
C GLY A 291 -8.67 -30.74 -18.13
N THR A 292 -8.22 -29.65 -17.50
CA THR A 292 -8.90 -28.36 -17.55
C THR A 292 -8.49 -27.61 -18.81
N ILE A 293 -9.42 -27.45 -19.76
CA ILE A 293 -9.18 -26.75 -21.03
C ILE A 293 -9.59 -25.27 -20.90
N ILE A 294 -8.68 -24.38 -21.30
CA ILE A 294 -8.87 -22.93 -21.35
C ILE A 294 -8.67 -22.47 -22.80
N ASP A 295 -9.68 -21.83 -23.39
CA ASP A 295 -9.54 -21.24 -24.73
C ASP A 295 -8.85 -19.87 -24.65
N GLY A 296 -7.65 -19.79 -25.21
CA GLY A 296 -6.82 -18.59 -25.28
C GLY A 296 -7.04 -17.74 -26.53
N LYS A 297 -8.07 -18.04 -27.34
CA LYS A 297 -8.33 -17.28 -28.57
C LYS A 297 -8.45 -15.77 -28.32
N GLY A 298 -7.71 -14.99 -29.11
CA GLY A 298 -7.66 -13.52 -29.01
C GLY A 298 -6.75 -13.01 -27.88
N ARG A 299 -6.24 -13.90 -27.03
CA ARG A 299 -5.43 -13.57 -25.86
C ARG A 299 -3.96 -13.90 -26.11
N MET A 300 -3.12 -13.35 -25.26
CA MET A 300 -1.69 -13.62 -25.21
C MET A 300 -1.33 -14.29 -23.88
N LEU A 301 -0.64 -15.43 -23.94
CA LEU A 301 -0.01 -16.06 -22.81
C LEU A 301 1.40 -15.46 -22.63
N MET A 302 1.67 -14.97 -21.44
CA MET A 302 2.97 -14.41 -21.05
C MET A 302 3.46 -15.08 -19.77
N PRO A 303 4.79 -15.12 -19.50
CA PRO A 303 5.26 -15.38 -18.16
C PRO A 303 4.64 -14.39 -17.18
N GLY A 304 4.38 -14.83 -15.95
CA GLY A 304 3.89 -13.95 -14.91
C GLY A 304 4.88 -12.82 -14.62
N LEU A 305 4.33 -11.66 -14.29
CA LEU A 305 5.12 -10.45 -14.08
C LEU A 305 5.90 -10.53 -12.76
N ILE A 306 7.07 -9.90 -12.75
CA ILE A 306 7.93 -9.80 -11.58
C ILE A 306 8.07 -8.32 -11.20
N ASP A 307 7.51 -7.93 -10.04
CA ASP A 307 7.72 -6.60 -9.47
C ASP A 307 9.04 -6.59 -8.68
N MET A 308 10.00 -5.78 -9.11
CA MET A 308 11.33 -5.75 -8.50
C MET A 308 11.45 -4.75 -7.34
N HIS A 309 10.36 -4.10 -6.93
CA HIS A 309 10.33 -3.25 -5.75
C HIS A 309 8.95 -3.27 -5.08
N GLY A 310 8.65 -4.38 -4.40
CA GLY A 310 7.46 -4.52 -3.57
C GLY A 310 7.74 -4.38 -2.08
N HIS A 311 6.67 -4.15 -1.32
CA HIS A 311 6.64 -4.20 0.15
C HIS A 311 5.48 -5.10 0.57
N LEU A 312 5.76 -6.38 0.79
CA LEU A 312 4.74 -7.41 0.89
C LEU A 312 4.32 -7.76 2.31
N ASN A 313 3.02 -7.77 2.50
CA ASN A 313 2.31 -8.46 3.55
C ASN A 313 1.13 -9.23 2.91
N ARG A 314 0.43 -10.02 3.72
CA ARG A 314 -0.67 -10.88 3.27
C ARG A 314 -1.81 -10.12 2.56
N ALA A 315 -2.02 -8.84 2.87
CA ALA A 315 -3.07 -8.01 2.27
C ALA A 315 -2.84 -7.72 0.78
N GLN A 316 -1.57 -7.64 0.36
CA GLN A 316 -1.22 -7.28 -1.01
C GLN A 316 -1.16 -8.48 -1.96
N GLY A 317 -1.15 -9.70 -1.42
CA GLY A 317 -0.95 -10.91 -2.22
C GLY A 317 -2.05 -11.11 -3.28
N LEU A 318 -3.32 -10.96 -2.89
CA LEU A 318 -4.46 -11.15 -3.79
C LEU A 318 -4.43 -10.19 -4.98
N MET A 319 -4.17 -8.89 -4.73
CA MET A 319 -4.14 -7.89 -5.80
C MET A 319 -2.98 -8.09 -6.77
N ASN A 320 -1.80 -8.52 -6.28
CA ASN A 320 -0.68 -8.89 -7.15
C ASN A 320 -1.08 -10.01 -8.11
N ILE A 321 -1.66 -11.09 -7.60
CA ILE A 321 -2.10 -12.22 -8.43
C ILE A 321 -3.19 -11.81 -9.42
N ALA A 322 -4.16 -10.98 -9.01
CA ALA A 322 -5.21 -10.45 -9.89
C ALA A 322 -4.65 -9.57 -11.02
N ALA A 323 -3.53 -8.87 -10.77
CA ALA A 323 -2.84 -8.03 -11.73
C ALA A 323 -1.79 -8.78 -12.57
N GLY A 324 -1.65 -10.10 -12.38
CA GLY A 324 -0.69 -10.92 -13.11
C GLY A 324 0.73 -10.88 -12.58
N VAL A 325 0.96 -10.34 -11.37
CA VAL A 325 2.25 -10.36 -10.68
C VAL A 325 2.37 -11.66 -9.90
N THR A 326 3.16 -12.60 -10.41
CA THR A 326 3.34 -13.94 -9.80
C THR A 326 4.56 -14.00 -8.89
N SER A 327 5.48 -13.04 -9.01
CA SER A 327 6.72 -12.98 -8.24
C SER A 327 7.09 -11.54 -7.88
N VAL A 328 7.79 -11.37 -6.78
CA VAL A 328 8.21 -10.05 -6.27
C VAL A 328 9.59 -10.14 -5.64
N ARG A 329 10.41 -9.09 -5.81
CA ARG A 329 11.51 -8.77 -4.89
C ARG A 329 10.99 -7.82 -3.83
N ASP A 330 11.05 -8.23 -2.57
CA ASP A 330 10.72 -7.36 -1.45
C ASP A 330 11.91 -6.47 -1.10
N MET A 331 11.65 -5.16 -1.00
CA MET A 331 12.66 -4.12 -0.83
C MET A 331 12.50 -3.38 0.50
N ALA A 332 12.32 -4.12 1.60
CA ALA A 332 12.34 -3.73 3.01
C ALA A 332 11.02 -4.02 3.69
N ASN A 333 11.08 -4.87 4.71
CA ASN A 333 9.92 -5.25 5.49
C ASN A 333 10.26 -5.54 6.95
N GLY A 334 9.23 -5.90 7.71
CA GLY A 334 9.37 -6.46 9.05
C GLY A 334 10.09 -7.81 9.05
N PHE A 335 10.35 -8.31 10.26
CA PHE A 335 11.00 -9.62 10.44
C PHE A 335 10.07 -10.81 10.19
N ASP A 336 8.78 -10.57 9.91
CA ASP A 336 7.76 -11.58 9.60
C ASP A 336 7.68 -11.94 8.10
N LEU A 337 8.56 -11.35 7.27
CA LEU A 337 8.59 -11.58 5.83
C LEU A 337 8.82 -13.06 5.45
N PRO A 338 9.69 -13.83 6.12
CA PRO A 338 9.82 -15.27 5.86
C PRO A 338 8.50 -16.03 6.03
N GLU A 339 7.73 -15.71 7.07
CA GLU A 339 6.42 -16.32 7.32
C GLU A 339 5.39 -15.90 6.26
N VAL A 340 5.44 -14.66 5.78
CA VAL A 340 4.62 -14.21 4.64
C VAL A 340 4.98 -14.99 3.38
N ALA A 341 6.27 -15.21 3.12
CA ALA A 341 6.74 -15.99 1.97
C ALA A 341 6.26 -17.45 2.07
N ASP A 342 6.34 -18.06 3.24
CA ASP A 342 5.86 -19.43 3.49
C ASP A 342 4.34 -19.55 3.25
N ASP A 343 3.54 -18.58 3.70
CA ASP A 343 2.09 -18.57 3.46
C ASP A 343 1.75 -18.45 1.97
N PHE A 344 2.50 -17.66 1.19
CA PHE A 344 2.30 -17.57 -0.26
C PHE A 344 2.81 -18.80 -1.02
N ASN A 345 3.88 -19.45 -0.53
CA ASN A 345 4.46 -20.64 -1.15
C ASN A 345 3.65 -21.90 -0.86
N SER A 346 3.08 -22.02 0.35
CA SER A 346 2.16 -23.09 0.73
C SER A 346 0.75 -22.92 0.16
N ASN A 347 0.45 -21.76 -0.44
CA ASN A 347 -0.88 -21.35 -0.88
C ASN A 347 -1.90 -21.24 0.26
N ALA A 348 -1.45 -21.07 1.52
CA ALA A 348 -2.33 -20.74 2.65
C ALA A 348 -2.95 -19.35 2.45
N VAL A 349 -2.20 -18.44 1.85
CA VAL A 349 -2.69 -17.12 1.41
C VAL A 349 -2.40 -16.95 -0.08
N ILE A 350 -3.33 -16.32 -0.81
CA ILE A 350 -3.11 -15.94 -2.22
C ILE A 350 -2.03 -14.86 -2.26
N GLY A 351 -0.93 -15.13 -2.94
CA GLY A 351 0.11 -14.13 -3.16
C GLY A 351 1.23 -14.61 -4.10
N PRO A 352 2.10 -13.66 -4.51
CA PRO A 352 3.23 -13.93 -5.37
C PRO A 352 4.32 -14.72 -4.63
N ARG A 353 5.28 -15.29 -5.36
CA ARG A 353 6.53 -15.77 -4.75
C ARG A 353 7.38 -14.58 -4.35
N ILE A 354 8.00 -14.63 -3.18
CA ILE A 354 9.03 -13.67 -2.78
C ILE A 354 10.37 -14.25 -3.23
N LEU A 355 10.93 -13.70 -4.31
CA LEU A 355 12.17 -14.22 -4.91
C LEU A 355 13.41 -13.78 -4.15
N ILE A 356 13.38 -12.54 -3.67
CA ILE A 356 14.45 -11.88 -2.94
C ILE A 356 13.83 -11.18 -1.74
N MET A 357 14.38 -11.45 -0.57
CA MET A 357 14.11 -10.69 0.64
C MET A 357 15.30 -9.74 0.89
N SER A 358 15.02 -8.44 0.94
CA SER A 358 16.04 -7.42 1.19
C SER A 358 16.02 -6.97 2.65
N GLY A 359 17.08 -7.29 3.39
CA GLY A 359 17.24 -6.93 4.79
C GLY A 359 17.42 -5.42 4.93
N PHE A 360 16.55 -4.77 5.70
CA PHE A 360 16.54 -3.31 5.78
C PHE A 360 17.38 -2.81 6.96
N ILE A 361 18.39 -1.98 6.67
CA ILE A 361 19.27 -1.40 7.68
C ILE A 361 19.22 0.12 7.57
N ASP A 362 19.00 0.78 8.70
CA ASP A 362 19.09 2.23 8.82
C ASP A 362 19.72 2.63 10.15
N LYS A 363 20.31 3.82 10.20
CA LYS A 363 20.88 4.34 11.45
C LYS A 363 19.77 4.84 12.37
N THR A 364 19.89 4.57 13.67
CA THR A 364 19.02 5.13 14.71
C THR A 364 19.03 6.66 14.67
N GLY A 365 17.85 7.25 14.88
CA GLY A 365 17.70 8.70 14.92
C GLY A 365 16.31 9.19 14.53
N PRO A 366 16.09 10.51 14.55
CA PRO A 366 14.79 11.10 14.26
C PRO A 366 14.32 10.87 12.81
N TYR A 367 15.21 10.43 11.92
CA TYR A 367 14.88 10.13 10.52
C TYR A 367 14.93 8.65 10.16
N ALA A 368 15.19 7.78 11.13
CA ALA A 368 15.29 6.35 10.88
C ALA A 368 14.00 5.79 10.26
N GLY A 369 14.15 4.84 9.33
CA GLY A 369 13.04 4.01 8.89
C GLY A 369 12.39 3.24 10.05
N PRO A 370 11.07 2.96 9.99
CA PRO A 370 10.35 2.37 11.11
C PRO A 370 10.47 0.84 11.19
N LEU A 371 10.97 0.18 10.14
CA LEU A 371 11.12 -1.28 10.05
C LEU A 371 12.60 -1.68 10.09
N GLY A 372 12.84 -2.99 10.06
CA GLY A 372 14.16 -3.59 9.93
C GLY A 372 15.10 -3.35 11.11
N LYS A 373 16.41 -3.44 10.85
CA LYS A 373 17.46 -3.23 11.84
C LYS A 373 17.82 -1.75 11.94
N LYS A 374 17.56 -1.17 13.10
CA LYS A 374 18.04 0.17 13.46
C LYS A 374 19.36 0.03 14.22
N VAL A 375 20.42 0.67 13.72
CA VAL A 375 21.79 0.50 14.22
C VAL A 375 22.41 1.84 14.62
N SER A 376 23.28 1.85 15.63
CA SER A 376 23.89 3.06 16.19
C SER A 376 25.40 3.14 15.97
N THR A 377 26.02 2.01 15.62
CA THR A 377 27.45 1.87 15.35
C THR A 377 27.68 1.06 14.08
N ILE A 378 28.90 1.14 13.52
CA ILE A 378 29.28 0.28 12.39
C ILE A 378 29.28 -1.20 12.80
N GLU A 379 29.71 -1.53 14.01
CA GLU A 379 29.69 -2.91 14.52
C GLU A 379 28.26 -3.48 14.53
N GLU A 380 27.27 -2.72 15.02
CA GLU A 380 25.87 -3.12 14.98
C GLU A 380 25.33 -3.25 13.55
N ALA A 381 25.81 -2.41 12.61
CA ALA A 381 25.46 -2.53 11.20
C ALA A 381 26.00 -3.81 10.57
N LEU A 382 27.22 -4.22 10.91
CA LEU A 382 27.80 -5.49 10.45
C LEU A 382 27.06 -6.69 11.07
N GLU A 383 26.73 -6.64 12.37
CA GLU A 383 25.91 -7.66 13.03
C GLU A 383 24.49 -7.75 12.44
N ALA A 384 23.94 -6.63 11.95
CA ALA A 384 22.67 -6.62 11.26
C ALA A 384 22.74 -7.34 9.91
N VAL A 385 23.85 -7.24 9.17
CA VAL A 385 24.08 -8.05 7.96
C VAL A 385 24.08 -9.54 8.31
N ASP A 386 24.85 -9.93 9.33
CA ASP A 386 24.94 -11.31 9.79
C ASP A 386 23.57 -11.86 10.19
N PHE A 387 22.78 -11.05 10.90
CA PHE A 387 21.41 -11.41 11.30
C PHE A 387 20.49 -11.74 10.11
N TYR A 388 20.61 -11.00 9.01
CA TYR A 388 19.79 -11.20 7.82
C TYR A 388 20.29 -12.41 7.00
N GLU A 389 21.61 -12.61 6.92
CA GLU A 389 22.20 -13.80 6.30
C GLU A 389 21.76 -15.09 7.01
N ASP A 390 21.83 -15.11 8.35
CA ASP A 390 21.35 -16.24 9.19
C ASP A 390 19.88 -16.61 8.94
N ARG A 391 19.09 -15.69 8.36
CA ARG A 391 17.66 -15.85 8.04
C ARG A 391 17.40 -16.09 6.56
N GLY A 392 18.44 -16.27 5.77
CA GLY A 392 18.34 -16.59 4.34
C GLY A 392 17.95 -15.41 3.45
N TYR A 393 18.14 -14.16 3.90
CA TYR A 393 17.98 -13.00 3.04
C TYR A 393 19.11 -12.98 1.99
N GLN A 394 18.81 -12.55 0.77
CA GLN A 394 19.75 -12.55 -0.35
C GLN A 394 20.37 -11.16 -0.61
N GLN A 395 19.78 -10.12 -0.03
CA GLN A 395 20.12 -8.73 -0.31
C GLN A 395 20.02 -7.89 0.97
N ILE A 396 20.81 -6.83 1.07
CA ILE A 396 20.68 -5.78 2.08
C ILE A 396 20.29 -4.48 1.40
N LYS A 397 19.26 -3.82 1.92
CA LYS A 397 18.82 -2.48 1.52
C LYS A 397 19.23 -1.47 2.60
N LEU A 398 20.13 -0.56 2.25
CA LEU A 398 20.47 0.60 3.08
C LEU A 398 19.48 1.74 2.87
N TYR A 399 19.38 2.59 3.90
CA TYR A 399 18.54 3.77 3.88
C TYR A 399 19.30 5.07 4.15
N SER A 400 18.60 6.19 3.98
CA SER A 400 19.19 7.53 3.95
C SER A 400 19.88 7.99 5.25
N SER A 401 19.68 7.33 6.40
CA SER A 401 20.31 7.75 7.66
C SER A 401 21.66 7.09 7.93
N ILE A 402 22.06 6.10 7.13
CA ILE A 402 23.39 5.50 7.18
C ILE A 402 24.46 6.58 6.98
N GLU A 403 25.58 6.47 7.70
CA GLU A 403 26.72 7.36 7.48
C GLU A 403 27.46 6.96 6.20
N PRO A 404 27.86 7.90 5.33
CA PRO A 404 28.56 7.57 4.08
C PRO A 404 29.77 6.64 4.29
N GLU A 405 30.56 6.88 5.34
CA GLU A 405 31.73 6.05 5.65
C GLU A 405 31.40 4.61 6.09
N TRP A 406 30.14 4.30 6.39
CA TRP A 406 29.70 2.94 6.73
C TRP A 406 29.35 2.11 5.49
N VAL A 407 29.11 2.74 4.34
CA VAL A 407 28.66 2.02 3.13
C VAL A 407 29.68 0.96 2.71
N LYS A 408 30.94 1.35 2.56
CA LYS A 408 32.02 0.45 2.14
C LYS A 408 32.21 -0.77 3.05
N PRO A 409 32.41 -0.62 4.38
CA PRO A 409 32.57 -1.77 5.25
C PRO A 409 31.32 -2.67 5.30
N ILE A 410 30.11 -2.10 5.15
CA ILE A 410 28.88 -2.89 5.02
C ILE A 410 28.89 -3.67 3.70
N ALA A 411 29.24 -3.04 2.58
CA ALA A 411 29.33 -3.69 1.27
C ALA A 411 30.31 -4.87 1.31
N GLU A 412 31.51 -4.66 1.87
CA GLU A 412 32.52 -5.72 2.03
C GLU A 412 31.98 -6.91 2.83
N ARG A 413 31.20 -6.66 3.89
CA ARG A 413 30.55 -7.74 4.67
C ARG A 413 29.46 -8.44 3.88
N VAL A 414 28.57 -7.70 3.22
CA VAL A 414 27.48 -8.25 2.40
C VAL A 414 28.03 -9.14 1.27
N HIS A 415 29.07 -8.66 0.57
CA HIS A 415 29.72 -9.42 -0.50
C HIS A 415 30.47 -10.65 0.00
N SER A 416 30.97 -10.65 1.24
CA SER A 416 31.60 -11.83 1.84
C SER A 416 30.66 -13.03 1.96
N TYR A 417 29.35 -12.78 2.01
CA TYR A 417 28.28 -13.79 2.00
C TYR A 417 27.73 -14.08 0.59
N GLY A 418 28.21 -13.39 -0.44
CA GLY A 418 27.66 -13.48 -1.81
C GLY A 418 26.27 -12.84 -1.95
N MET A 419 25.84 -12.07 -0.94
CA MET A 419 24.63 -11.24 -0.98
C MET A 419 24.88 -9.97 -1.81
N LYS A 420 23.80 -9.26 -2.13
CA LYS A 420 23.83 -7.98 -2.84
C LYS A 420 23.58 -6.80 -1.90
N LEU A 421 24.28 -5.69 -2.12
CA LEU A 421 24.03 -4.42 -1.43
C LEU A 421 23.27 -3.48 -2.36
N SER A 422 22.18 -2.90 -1.87
CA SER A 422 21.45 -1.85 -2.59
C SER A 422 20.92 -0.82 -1.61
N GLY A 423 20.27 0.23 -2.12
CA GLY A 423 19.37 1.01 -1.30
C GLY A 423 19.02 2.37 -1.84
N HIS A 424 18.53 3.18 -0.92
CA HIS A 424 18.63 4.62 -1.06
C HIS A 424 20.10 5.04 -1.00
N ILE A 425 20.41 6.22 -1.54
CA ILE A 425 21.70 6.85 -1.31
C ILE A 425 21.66 7.54 0.06
N PRO A 426 22.65 7.29 0.94
CA PRO A 426 22.80 7.99 2.21
C PRO A 426 22.74 9.51 2.08
N SER A 427 22.29 10.19 3.13
CA SER A 427 22.32 11.65 3.15
C SER A 427 23.76 12.14 3.04
N PHE A 428 23.97 13.17 2.24
CA PHE A 428 25.31 13.75 2.02
C PHE A 428 26.30 12.84 1.30
N MET A 429 25.79 11.91 0.49
CA MET A 429 26.58 11.05 -0.40
C MET A 429 26.02 11.14 -1.82
N LEU A 430 26.91 11.05 -2.82
CA LEU A 430 26.52 10.95 -4.22
C LEU A 430 26.28 9.49 -4.62
N ALA A 431 25.45 9.27 -5.64
CA ALA A 431 25.22 7.92 -6.18
C ALA A 431 26.52 7.32 -6.74
N GLU A 432 27.38 8.13 -7.34
CA GLU A 432 28.68 7.68 -7.83
C GLU A 432 29.61 7.18 -6.71
N GLU A 433 29.54 7.76 -5.52
CA GLU A 433 30.32 7.33 -4.36
C GLU A 433 29.78 6.00 -3.84
N ALA A 434 28.45 5.84 -3.75
CA ALA A 434 27.84 4.59 -3.33
C ALA A 434 28.20 3.42 -4.26
N ILE A 435 28.26 3.66 -5.58
CA ILE A 435 28.75 2.67 -6.56
C ILE A 435 30.21 2.31 -6.28
N LYS A 436 31.08 3.31 -6.12
CA LYS A 436 32.52 3.09 -5.84
C LYS A 436 32.74 2.35 -4.52
N ASP A 437 31.84 2.52 -3.56
CA ASP A 437 31.87 1.88 -2.25
C ASP A 437 31.18 0.51 -2.21
N GLY A 438 30.63 0.03 -3.33
CA GLY A 438 30.21 -1.36 -3.49
C GLY A 438 28.69 -1.60 -3.55
N TYR A 439 27.88 -0.59 -3.88
CA TYR A 439 26.50 -0.85 -4.28
C TYR A 439 26.46 -1.74 -5.52
N ASP A 440 25.59 -2.75 -5.51
CA ASP A 440 25.26 -3.56 -6.68
C ASP A 440 24.03 -3.01 -7.42
N GLU A 441 23.15 -2.30 -6.70
CA GLU A 441 21.93 -1.75 -7.28
C GLU A 441 21.54 -0.41 -6.65
N ILE A 442 20.88 0.43 -7.43
CA ILE A 442 20.31 1.69 -6.95
C ILE A 442 18.79 1.67 -7.13
N GLN A 443 18.08 1.97 -6.04
CA GLN A 443 16.64 2.16 -6.06
C GLN A 443 16.29 3.62 -6.32
N HIS A 444 15.21 3.81 -7.08
CA HIS A 444 14.56 5.09 -7.36
C HIS A 444 15.37 6.04 -8.25
N VAL A 445 14.76 6.46 -9.36
CA VAL A 445 15.36 7.38 -10.33
C VAL A 445 15.66 8.76 -9.73
N ASN A 446 14.94 9.17 -8.69
CA ASN A 446 15.23 10.44 -8.01
C ASN A 446 16.61 10.41 -7.33
N MET A 447 17.07 9.25 -6.85
CA MET A 447 18.40 9.11 -6.25
C MET A 447 19.51 9.24 -7.29
N LEU A 448 19.29 8.71 -8.49
CA LEU A 448 20.19 8.92 -9.63
C LEU A 448 20.21 10.38 -10.08
N ALA A 449 19.05 11.04 -10.13
CA ALA A 449 18.94 12.45 -10.49
C ALA A 449 19.67 13.36 -9.49
N LEU A 450 19.58 13.06 -8.19
CA LEU A 450 20.22 13.83 -7.12
C LEU A 450 21.76 13.86 -7.24
N ASN A 451 22.37 12.84 -7.88
CA ASN A 451 23.80 12.84 -8.17
C ASN A 451 24.27 14.13 -8.87
N PHE A 452 23.42 14.71 -9.72
CA PHE A 452 23.71 15.90 -10.52
C PHE A 452 23.16 17.20 -9.90
N LEU A 453 22.52 17.11 -8.73
CA LEU A 453 21.97 18.26 -8.01
C LEU A 453 22.78 18.63 -6.76
N GLY A 454 23.81 17.82 -6.44
CA GLY A 454 24.76 18.03 -5.36
C GLY A 454 24.52 17.15 -4.14
N ASP A 455 25.59 16.95 -3.37
CA ASP A 455 25.64 16.18 -2.12
C ASP A 455 25.05 16.93 -0.92
N THR A 456 24.83 18.24 -1.02
CA THR A 456 24.30 19.05 0.09
C THR A 456 22.83 18.75 0.46
N ILE A 457 22.16 17.87 -0.28
CA ILE A 457 20.74 17.56 -0.11
C ILE A 457 20.58 16.48 0.97
N ASP A 458 19.85 16.82 2.03
CA ASP A 458 19.51 15.87 3.08
C ASP A 458 18.43 14.87 2.59
N THR A 459 18.87 13.69 2.16
CA THR A 459 18.00 12.65 1.59
C THR A 459 17.09 11.99 2.64
N ARG A 460 17.25 12.31 3.93
CA ARG A 460 16.36 11.83 4.99
C ARG A 460 15.05 12.63 5.07
N THR A 461 15.00 13.77 4.37
CA THR A 461 13.85 14.71 4.40
C THR A 461 13.14 14.77 3.04
N PRO A 462 11.95 15.38 2.95
CA PRO A 462 11.27 15.62 1.67
C PRO A 462 12.08 16.43 0.63
N GLN A 463 13.21 17.04 1.01
CA GLN A 463 14.08 17.75 0.07
C GLN A 463 14.53 16.86 -1.09
N ARG A 464 14.72 15.54 -0.88
CA ARG A 464 15.06 14.59 -1.96
C ARG A 464 14.05 14.55 -3.12
N PHE A 465 12.81 14.96 -2.88
CA PHE A 465 11.77 15.04 -3.90
C PHE A 465 11.57 16.46 -4.39
N ILE A 466 11.57 17.44 -3.48
CA ILE A 466 11.40 18.86 -3.80
C ILE A 466 12.53 19.34 -4.72
N MET A 467 13.78 18.98 -4.44
CA MET A 467 14.93 19.39 -5.25
C MET A 467 14.87 18.81 -6.67
N VAL A 468 14.46 17.55 -6.80
CA VAL A 468 14.22 16.92 -8.10
C VAL A 468 13.10 17.65 -8.86
N GLY A 469 11.96 17.91 -8.21
CA GLY A 469 10.87 18.67 -8.82
C GLY A 469 11.31 20.05 -9.31
N LYS A 470 12.11 20.76 -8.51
CA LYS A 470 12.60 22.12 -8.82
C LYS A 470 13.70 22.18 -9.86
N HIS A 471 14.53 21.15 -10.02
CA HIS A 471 15.81 21.30 -10.72
C HIS A 471 16.14 20.19 -11.71
N ALA A 472 15.48 19.02 -11.67
CA ALA A 472 15.86 17.92 -12.55
C ALA A 472 15.77 18.29 -14.03
N TYR A 473 14.82 19.15 -14.45
CA TYR A 473 14.75 19.60 -15.84
C TYR A 473 16.06 20.22 -16.39
N ASN A 474 16.98 20.69 -15.54
CA ASN A 474 18.28 21.24 -15.93
C ASN A 474 19.40 20.19 -16.12
N ILE A 475 19.19 18.94 -15.72
CA ILE A 475 20.20 17.88 -15.84
C ILE A 475 20.52 17.67 -17.32
N ASP A 476 21.77 17.85 -17.73
CA ASP A 476 22.19 17.60 -19.11
C ASP A 476 22.64 16.16 -19.29
N ILE A 477 21.76 15.31 -19.84
CA ILE A 477 22.01 13.89 -20.08
C ILE A 477 23.04 13.63 -21.19
N GLU A 478 23.37 14.64 -21.99
CA GLU A 478 24.40 14.55 -23.03
C GLU A 478 25.77 15.04 -22.53
N SER A 479 25.84 15.57 -21.31
CA SER A 479 27.08 16.06 -20.73
C SER A 479 28.08 14.93 -20.47
N ASN A 480 29.38 15.25 -20.53
CA ASN A 480 30.44 14.30 -20.21
C ASN A 480 30.27 13.71 -18.81
N GLU A 481 29.86 14.52 -17.83
CA GLU A 481 29.63 14.08 -16.44
C GLU A 481 28.54 12.99 -16.37
N PHE A 482 27.42 13.18 -17.06
CA PHE A 482 26.36 12.19 -17.10
C PHE A 482 26.79 10.90 -17.83
N GLN A 483 27.52 11.03 -18.94
CA GLN A 483 28.03 9.89 -19.69
C GLN A 483 29.09 9.11 -18.92
N GLU A 484 29.93 9.77 -18.13
CA GLU A 484 30.88 9.14 -17.21
C GLU A 484 30.16 8.41 -16.07
N PHE A 485 29.06 8.97 -15.56
CA PHE A 485 28.22 8.28 -14.58
C PHE A 485 27.57 7.01 -15.14
N LEU A 486 27.01 7.05 -16.35
CA LEU A 486 26.50 5.86 -17.03
C LEU A 486 27.61 4.82 -17.26
N LYS A 487 28.81 5.27 -17.65
CA LYS A 487 29.97 4.39 -17.76
C LYS A 487 30.29 3.72 -16.43
N LEU A 488 30.32 4.48 -15.33
CA LEU A 488 30.57 3.96 -13.99
C LEU A 488 29.53 2.90 -13.60
N MET A 489 28.24 3.17 -13.84
CA MET A 489 27.18 2.19 -13.62
C MET A 489 27.40 0.92 -14.44
N LYS A 490 27.78 1.06 -15.72
CA LYS A 490 27.99 -0.07 -16.62
C LYS A 490 29.21 -0.91 -16.23
N ASP A 491 30.32 -0.26 -15.91
CA ASP A 491 31.58 -0.91 -15.53
C ASP A 491 31.46 -1.72 -14.22
N ASN A 492 30.51 -1.35 -13.36
CA ASN A 492 30.24 -2.02 -12.09
C ASN A 492 28.98 -2.90 -12.12
N ASP A 493 28.41 -3.14 -13.31
CA ASP A 493 27.20 -3.97 -13.50
C ASP A 493 26.01 -3.54 -12.62
N ILE A 494 25.85 -2.24 -12.40
CA ILE A 494 24.78 -1.69 -11.56
C ILE A 494 23.41 -2.02 -12.15
N VAL A 495 22.54 -2.61 -11.34
CA VAL A 495 21.12 -2.77 -11.64
C VAL A 495 20.35 -1.56 -11.12
N SER A 496 19.39 -1.09 -11.89
CA SER A 496 18.50 0.00 -11.50
C SER A 496 17.05 -0.47 -11.48
N ASP A 497 16.36 -0.22 -10.37
CA ASP A 497 14.90 -0.16 -10.34
C ASP A 497 14.44 1.31 -10.23
N PRO A 498 14.07 1.96 -11.35
CA PRO A 498 13.74 3.39 -11.37
C PRO A 498 12.55 3.83 -10.51
N THR A 499 11.56 2.96 -10.28
CA THR A 499 10.27 3.28 -9.63
C THR A 499 9.67 4.60 -10.13
N VAL A 500 9.71 4.87 -11.44
CA VAL A 500 9.40 6.22 -11.97
C VAL A 500 7.92 6.59 -11.79
N SER A 501 7.05 5.60 -11.66
CA SER A 501 5.60 5.76 -11.45
C SER A 501 5.24 6.56 -10.19
N ILE A 502 5.97 6.44 -9.08
CA ILE A 502 5.63 7.19 -7.85
C ILE A 502 5.87 8.69 -7.98
N PHE A 503 6.74 9.10 -8.91
CA PHE A 503 7.14 10.51 -9.05
C PHE A 503 6.18 11.32 -9.89
N GLU A 504 5.43 10.73 -10.84
CA GLU A 504 4.50 11.50 -11.67
C GLU A 504 3.42 12.14 -10.81
N GLY A 505 2.73 11.31 -10.02
CA GLY A 505 1.71 11.76 -9.09
C GLY A 505 2.26 12.80 -8.12
N MET A 506 3.43 12.51 -7.54
CA MET A 506 4.09 13.37 -6.56
C MET A 506 4.49 14.73 -7.11
N LEU A 507 4.99 14.81 -8.35
CA LEU A 507 5.50 16.05 -8.94
C LEU A 507 4.45 16.84 -9.72
N THR A 508 3.40 16.18 -10.22
CA THR A 508 2.51 16.82 -11.21
C THR A 508 1.05 16.93 -10.78
N SER A 509 0.61 16.20 -9.74
CA SER A 509 -0.78 16.23 -9.30
C SER A 509 -1.09 17.44 -8.44
N LYS A 510 -2.31 17.97 -8.60
CA LYS A 510 -2.91 18.96 -7.68
C LYS A 510 -4.11 18.34 -6.99
N ALA A 511 -4.40 18.78 -5.76
CA ALA A 511 -5.63 18.40 -5.08
C ALA A 511 -6.84 18.71 -5.98
N GLY A 512 -7.79 17.79 -6.07
CA GLY A 512 -8.95 17.87 -6.97
C GLY A 512 -8.71 17.33 -8.38
N THR A 513 -7.48 16.94 -8.72
CA THR A 513 -7.17 16.29 -9.99
C THR A 513 -6.73 14.84 -9.77
N PRO A 514 -7.09 13.91 -10.68
CA PRO A 514 -6.62 12.53 -10.61
C PRO A 514 -5.10 12.44 -10.63
N ASN A 515 -4.53 11.60 -9.76
CA ASN A 515 -3.15 11.16 -9.92
C ASN A 515 -2.98 10.50 -11.31
N PRO A 516 -2.11 11.04 -12.19
CA PRO A 516 -1.95 10.55 -13.56
C PRO A 516 -1.61 9.06 -13.64
N SER A 517 -0.83 8.55 -12.68
CA SER A 517 -0.37 7.17 -12.62
C SER A 517 -1.51 6.16 -12.43
N PHE A 518 -2.66 6.59 -11.93
CA PHE A 518 -3.81 5.74 -11.65
C PHE A 518 -5.11 6.22 -12.31
N ALA A 519 -5.06 7.29 -13.11
CA ALA A 519 -6.23 7.90 -13.71
C ALA A 519 -7.09 6.90 -14.51
N MET A 520 -6.45 5.95 -15.21
CA MET A 520 -7.15 4.96 -16.04
C MET A 520 -7.93 3.90 -15.24
N ILE A 521 -7.69 3.78 -13.94
CA ILE A 521 -8.33 2.74 -13.11
C ILE A 521 -9.30 3.30 -12.07
N LEU A 522 -9.35 4.61 -11.87
CA LEU A 522 -10.09 5.21 -10.75
C LEU A 522 -11.55 4.78 -10.69
N ASP A 523 -12.24 4.66 -11.82
CA ASP A 523 -13.66 4.27 -11.88
C ASP A 523 -13.93 2.80 -11.54
N ARG A 524 -12.87 2.01 -11.44
CA ARG A 524 -12.89 0.61 -11.02
C ARG A 524 -12.69 0.45 -9.52
N LEU A 525 -12.10 1.43 -8.84
CA LEU A 525 -11.71 1.33 -7.44
C LEU A 525 -12.88 1.63 -6.48
N PRO A 526 -12.84 1.11 -5.25
CA PRO A 526 -13.72 1.58 -4.18
C PRO A 526 -13.65 3.11 -4.06
N ILE A 527 -14.79 3.75 -3.81
CA ILE A 527 -14.92 5.21 -3.86
C ILE A 527 -13.93 5.94 -2.96
N GLN A 528 -13.65 5.40 -1.76
CA GLN A 528 -12.70 6.01 -0.83
C GLN A 528 -11.25 5.91 -1.32
N VAL A 529 -10.88 4.76 -1.90
CA VAL A 529 -9.58 4.60 -2.55
C VAL A 529 -9.44 5.58 -3.72
N LYS A 530 -10.48 5.71 -4.56
CA LYS A 530 -10.52 6.68 -5.65
C LYS A 530 -10.31 8.11 -5.13
N ARG A 531 -11.00 8.50 -4.05
CA ARG A 531 -10.86 9.83 -3.43
C ARG A 531 -9.43 10.08 -2.92
N GLY A 532 -8.76 9.06 -2.40
CA GLY A 532 -7.34 9.14 -2.00
C GLY A 532 -6.41 9.57 -3.14
N PHE A 533 -6.67 9.13 -4.37
CA PHE A 533 -5.90 9.53 -5.56
C PHE A 533 -6.23 10.94 -6.09
N MET A 534 -7.11 11.69 -5.42
CA MET A 534 -7.45 13.07 -5.74
C MET A 534 -6.78 14.08 -4.79
N THR A 535 -5.98 13.62 -3.83
CA THR A 535 -5.43 14.44 -2.74
C THR A 535 -4.23 15.33 -3.13
N GLY A 536 -3.72 15.18 -4.36
CA GLY A 536 -2.61 15.98 -4.87
C GLY A 536 -1.22 15.38 -4.60
N GLY A 537 -0.19 16.11 -5.02
CA GLY A 537 1.22 15.76 -4.85
C GLY A 537 1.94 16.66 -3.84
N LEU A 538 3.22 16.90 -4.07
CA LEU A 538 3.99 17.88 -3.30
C LEU A 538 3.42 19.29 -3.47
N PRO A 539 3.56 20.17 -2.46
CA PRO A 539 3.33 21.60 -2.63
C PRO A 539 4.24 22.16 -3.74
N ILE A 540 3.66 22.56 -4.86
CA ILE A 540 4.39 23.17 -5.98
C ILE A 540 4.36 24.69 -5.81
N PRO A 541 5.52 25.37 -5.80
CA PRO A 541 5.56 26.83 -5.77
C PRO A 541 4.80 27.44 -6.96
N GLU A 542 4.15 28.58 -6.74
CA GLU A 542 3.42 29.29 -7.79
C GLU A 542 4.32 29.55 -9.02
N GLY A 543 3.84 29.17 -10.20
CA GLY A 543 4.56 29.34 -11.47
C GLY A 543 5.59 28.24 -11.79
N MET A 544 5.78 27.25 -10.91
CA MET A 544 6.73 26.14 -11.11
C MET A 544 6.10 24.87 -11.69
N GLU A 545 4.79 24.84 -11.96
CA GLU A 545 4.10 23.64 -12.44
C GLU A 545 4.66 23.10 -13.75
N GLY A 546 5.00 23.99 -14.69
CA GLY A 546 5.64 23.61 -15.94
C GLY A 546 7.01 22.95 -15.69
N LYS A 547 7.79 23.51 -14.77
CA LYS A 547 9.11 22.99 -14.40
C LYS A 547 9.06 21.66 -13.68
N TYR A 548 8.08 21.43 -12.81
CA TYR A 548 7.90 20.12 -12.18
C TYR A 548 7.50 19.04 -13.20
N LYS A 549 6.68 19.39 -14.20
CA LYS A 549 6.36 18.48 -15.32
C LYS A 549 7.59 18.20 -16.19
N GLU A 550 8.38 19.22 -16.53
CA GLU A 550 9.64 19.05 -17.25
C GLU A 550 10.64 18.19 -16.44
N SER A 551 10.70 18.36 -15.12
CA SER A 551 11.52 17.55 -14.22
C SER A 551 11.08 16.09 -14.21
N TYR A 552 9.78 15.81 -14.18
CA TYR A 552 9.28 14.45 -14.32
C TYR A 552 9.64 13.84 -15.69
N GLN A 553 9.46 14.60 -16.78
CA GLN A 553 9.90 14.16 -18.10
C GLN A 553 11.40 13.84 -18.11
N ARG A 554 12.24 14.66 -17.45
CA ARG A 554 13.67 14.36 -17.33
C ARG A 554 13.94 13.03 -16.64
N LEU A 555 13.16 12.64 -15.63
CA LEU A 555 13.32 11.33 -14.99
C LEU A 555 13.07 10.19 -16.00
N LEU A 556 12.11 10.33 -16.91
CA LEU A 556 11.91 9.38 -18.01
C LEU A 556 13.08 9.40 -18.99
N ASP A 557 13.61 10.58 -19.32
CA ASP A 557 14.77 10.71 -20.20
C ASP A 557 16.03 10.04 -19.60
N ILE A 558 16.22 10.12 -18.27
CA ILE A 558 17.29 9.40 -17.55
C ILE A 558 17.11 7.88 -17.66
N VAL A 559 15.87 7.37 -17.50
CA VAL A 559 15.56 5.94 -17.69
C VAL A 559 15.89 5.50 -19.12
N LYS A 560 15.52 6.31 -20.12
CA LYS A 560 15.84 6.02 -21.52
C LYS A 560 17.35 6.03 -21.78
N ALA A 561 18.07 6.99 -21.24
CA ALA A 561 19.53 7.09 -21.40
C ALA A 561 20.25 5.88 -20.77
N MET A 562 19.82 5.43 -19.59
CA MET A 562 20.32 4.19 -18.98
C MET A 562 20.08 2.97 -19.88
N TYR A 563 18.88 2.85 -20.46
CA TYR A 563 18.55 1.77 -21.38
C TYR A 563 19.43 1.80 -22.64
N ASP A 564 19.58 2.96 -23.27
CA ASP A 564 20.38 3.13 -24.49
C ASP A 564 21.86 2.83 -24.27
N TYR A 565 22.37 3.11 -23.07
CA TYR A 565 23.74 2.79 -22.67
C TYR A 565 23.92 1.30 -22.33
N GLY A 566 22.84 0.55 -22.16
CA GLY A 566 22.86 -0.87 -21.82
C GLY A 566 23.05 -1.15 -20.33
N ILE A 567 22.59 -0.25 -19.45
CA ILE A 567 22.43 -0.51 -18.02
C ILE A 567 21.27 -1.49 -17.81
N THR A 568 21.43 -2.41 -16.87
CA THR A 568 20.35 -3.35 -16.52
C THR A 568 19.26 -2.61 -15.75
N ILE A 569 18.09 -2.48 -16.36
CA ILE A 569 16.90 -1.88 -15.75
C ILE A 569 15.87 -2.98 -15.47
N VAL A 570 15.28 -2.94 -14.28
CA VAL A 570 14.18 -3.82 -13.90
C VAL A 570 12.99 -3.02 -13.36
N PRO A 571 11.74 -3.39 -13.69
CA PRO A 571 10.58 -2.63 -13.24
C PRO A 571 10.25 -2.96 -11.79
N GLY A 572 10.35 -1.95 -10.93
CA GLY A 572 9.90 -1.97 -9.54
C GLY A 572 8.99 -0.78 -9.26
N THR A 573 8.09 -0.89 -8.27
CA THR A 573 7.01 0.09 -8.10
C THR A 573 7.12 1.00 -6.90
N ASP A 574 7.42 0.47 -5.70
CA ASP A 574 7.26 1.19 -4.42
C ASP A 574 5.88 1.90 -4.30
N SER A 575 4.85 1.26 -4.84
CA SER A 575 3.54 1.87 -5.08
C SER A 575 2.39 0.90 -4.79
N MET A 576 1.17 1.26 -5.20
CA MET A 576 0.03 0.34 -5.14
C MET A 576 0.33 -0.93 -5.94
N VAL A 577 0.29 -2.08 -5.26
CA VAL A 577 0.64 -3.38 -5.84
C VAL A 577 -0.21 -3.73 -7.06
N GLY A 578 0.38 -4.50 -7.99
CA GLY A 578 -0.26 -4.85 -9.26
C GLY A 578 -0.38 -3.67 -10.23
N PHE A 579 -1.30 -2.73 -9.96
CA PHE A 579 -1.56 -1.61 -10.87
C PHE A 579 -0.40 -0.62 -10.99
N GLY A 580 0.39 -0.45 -9.93
CA GLY A 580 1.62 0.35 -9.97
C GLY A 580 2.61 -0.23 -10.96
N LEU A 581 2.71 -1.57 -11.06
CA LEU A 581 3.62 -2.23 -12.00
C LEU A 581 3.17 -1.98 -13.44
N HIS A 582 1.87 -2.13 -13.72
CA HIS A 582 1.33 -1.80 -15.04
C HIS A 582 1.68 -0.37 -15.45
N THR A 583 1.56 0.59 -14.52
CA THR A 583 1.95 1.99 -14.78
C THR A 583 3.45 2.16 -14.98
N GLU A 584 4.29 1.45 -14.22
CA GLU A 584 5.75 1.46 -14.38
C GLU A 584 6.15 0.98 -15.79
N LEU A 585 5.55 -0.11 -16.27
CA LEU A 585 5.81 -0.62 -17.62
C LEU A 585 5.35 0.38 -18.70
N GLU A 586 4.17 0.98 -18.53
CA GLU A 586 3.69 2.05 -19.42
C GLU A 586 4.66 3.25 -19.43
N ASN A 587 5.28 3.57 -18.29
CA ASN A 587 6.25 4.65 -18.21
C ASN A 587 7.55 4.35 -18.94
N TYR A 588 8.02 3.11 -18.94
CA TYR A 588 9.22 2.74 -19.70
C TYR A 588 8.97 2.84 -21.21
N VAL A 589 7.77 2.46 -21.66
CA VAL A 589 7.36 2.71 -23.05
C VAL A 589 7.24 4.21 -23.33
N ARG A 590 6.68 4.98 -22.41
CA ARG A 590 6.59 6.46 -22.52
C ARG A 590 7.96 7.13 -22.55
N ALA A 591 8.97 6.57 -21.89
CA ALA A 591 10.36 6.99 -21.99
C ALA A 591 11.01 6.65 -23.35
N GLY A 592 10.37 5.79 -24.15
CA GLY A 592 10.83 5.41 -25.49
C GLY A 592 11.47 4.02 -25.57
N ILE A 593 11.34 3.19 -24.53
CA ILE A 593 11.79 1.79 -24.58
C ILE A 593 10.73 0.96 -25.33
N PRO A 594 11.11 0.09 -26.30
CA PRO A 594 10.16 -0.77 -26.99
C PRO A 594 9.33 -1.65 -26.03
N ALA A 595 8.04 -1.83 -26.32
CA ALA A 595 7.14 -2.54 -25.42
C ALA A 595 7.57 -4.00 -25.18
N ASP A 596 8.04 -4.70 -26.22
CA ASP A 596 8.57 -6.05 -26.13
C ASP A 596 9.81 -6.16 -25.21
N GLU A 597 10.68 -5.15 -25.22
CA GLU A 597 11.80 -5.04 -24.27
C GLU A 597 11.33 -4.77 -22.85
N VAL A 598 10.32 -3.91 -22.66
CA VAL A 598 9.74 -3.67 -21.33
C VAL A 598 9.12 -4.94 -20.74
N LEU A 599 8.43 -5.75 -21.56
CA LEU A 599 7.89 -7.04 -21.13
C LEU A 599 8.97 -8.06 -20.80
N LYS A 600 10.07 -8.08 -21.58
CA LYS A 600 11.26 -8.86 -21.26
C LYS A 600 11.88 -8.42 -19.94
N MET A 601 11.97 -7.11 -19.67
CA MET A 601 12.45 -6.57 -18.40
C MET A 601 11.61 -7.10 -17.23
N ALA A 602 10.29 -7.03 -17.35
CA ALA A 602 9.33 -7.46 -16.32
C ALA A 602 9.23 -8.98 -16.10
N THR A 603 9.92 -9.79 -16.90
CA THR A 603 9.84 -11.25 -16.86
C THR A 603 11.25 -11.85 -16.83
N TYR A 604 11.84 -12.10 -17.99
CA TYR A 604 13.14 -12.76 -18.14
C TYR A 604 14.29 -12.00 -17.48
N THR A 605 14.40 -10.68 -17.68
CA THR A 605 15.50 -9.90 -17.07
C THR A 605 15.40 -9.89 -15.55
N SER A 606 14.21 -9.61 -15.00
CA SER A 606 13.96 -9.68 -13.55
C SER A 606 14.25 -11.07 -12.97
N ALA A 607 13.85 -12.15 -13.65
CA ALA A 607 14.16 -13.51 -13.23
C ALA A 607 15.68 -13.75 -13.17
N ASN A 608 16.43 -13.30 -14.18
CA ASN A 608 17.88 -13.41 -14.22
C ASN A 608 18.58 -12.59 -13.12
N VAL A 609 18.12 -11.37 -12.86
CA VAL A 609 18.63 -10.54 -11.75
C VAL A 609 18.41 -11.25 -10.41
N CYS A 610 17.26 -11.89 -10.23
CA CYS A 610 16.95 -12.74 -9.07
C CYS A 610 17.62 -14.13 -9.11
N LYS A 611 18.48 -14.42 -10.10
CA LYS A 611 19.13 -15.72 -10.31
C LYS A 611 18.16 -16.91 -10.39
N ARG A 612 17.03 -16.73 -11.07
CA ARG A 612 16.01 -17.75 -11.34
C ARG A 612 16.08 -18.21 -12.80
N ASP A 613 16.42 -19.47 -13.01
CA ASP A 613 16.49 -20.12 -14.33
C ASP A 613 15.22 -20.92 -14.68
N ASP A 614 14.28 -21.02 -13.74
CA ASP A 614 13.05 -21.78 -13.84
C ASP A 614 11.78 -20.92 -14.02
N LEU A 615 11.95 -19.59 -14.09
CA LEU A 615 10.90 -18.57 -14.22
C LEU A 615 11.20 -17.57 -15.34
N GLY A 616 10.22 -16.74 -15.67
CA GLY A 616 10.40 -15.61 -16.58
C GLY A 616 10.35 -15.95 -18.08
N GLN A 617 10.10 -17.21 -18.46
CA GLN A 617 9.82 -17.61 -19.84
C GLN A 617 8.74 -18.71 -19.92
N ILE A 618 8.11 -18.83 -21.09
CA ILE A 618 7.23 -19.95 -21.42
C ILE A 618 8.04 -20.98 -22.20
N LYS A 619 8.59 -21.97 -21.48
CA LYS A 619 9.42 -23.04 -22.05
C LYS A 619 9.15 -24.35 -21.32
N LYS A 620 9.27 -25.47 -22.04
CA LYS A 620 9.16 -26.81 -21.45
C LYS A 620 10.09 -26.95 -20.25
N GLY A 621 9.55 -27.43 -19.13
CA GLY A 621 10.27 -27.68 -17.87
C GLY A 621 10.29 -26.51 -16.89
N MET A 622 9.92 -25.30 -17.34
CA MET A 622 9.80 -24.12 -16.47
C MET A 622 8.54 -24.18 -15.61
N LEU A 623 8.55 -23.43 -14.51
CA LEU A 623 7.36 -23.22 -13.69
C LEU A 623 6.27 -22.54 -14.53
N ALA A 624 5.04 -23.02 -14.37
CA ALA A 624 3.86 -22.51 -15.04
C ALA A 624 3.29 -21.29 -14.31
N ASP A 625 4.15 -20.32 -14.02
CA ASP A 625 3.76 -19.01 -13.52
C ASP A 625 3.51 -18.12 -14.73
N VAL A 626 2.27 -18.10 -15.19
CA VAL A 626 1.87 -17.49 -16.47
C VAL A 626 0.60 -16.69 -16.31
N ILE A 627 0.42 -15.70 -17.18
CA ILE A 627 -0.76 -14.85 -17.24
C ILE A 627 -1.36 -14.90 -18.63
N LEU A 628 -2.69 -14.86 -18.68
CA LEU A 628 -3.46 -14.78 -19.91
C LEU A 628 -4.04 -13.37 -20.04
N VAL A 629 -3.53 -12.63 -21.01
CA VAL A 629 -3.85 -11.21 -21.23
C VAL A 629 -4.77 -11.08 -22.44
N ASN A 630 -5.87 -10.36 -22.28
CA ASN A 630 -6.78 -10.05 -23.37
C ASN A 630 -6.31 -8.78 -24.09
N GLY A 631 -5.79 -8.96 -25.32
CA GLY A 631 -5.11 -7.92 -26.08
C GLY A 631 -3.67 -8.30 -26.41
N ASP A 632 -2.88 -7.35 -26.90
CA ASP A 632 -1.49 -7.54 -27.30
C ASP A 632 -0.56 -6.48 -26.66
N PRO A 633 0.01 -6.77 -25.48
CA PRO A 633 0.92 -5.87 -24.79
C PRO A 633 2.20 -5.52 -25.58
N THR A 634 2.57 -6.30 -26.60
CA THR A 634 3.73 -6.00 -27.46
C THR A 634 3.44 -4.87 -28.46
N GLN A 635 2.16 -4.66 -28.79
CA GLN A 635 1.70 -3.61 -29.70
C GLN A 635 1.10 -2.42 -28.95
N ASN A 636 0.35 -2.70 -27.88
CA ASN A 636 -0.23 -1.71 -26.99
C ASN A 636 0.03 -2.11 -25.54
N ILE A 637 1.07 -1.53 -24.93
CA ILE A 637 1.48 -1.86 -23.56
C ILE A 637 0.34 -1.77 -22.54
N LYS A 638 -0.69 -0.94 -22.77
CA LYS A 638 -1.85 -0.81 -21.87
C LYS A 638 -2.68 -2.08 -21.73
N ASP A 639 -2.61 -2.98 -22.73
CA ASP A 639 -3.30 -4.27 -22.70
C ASP A 639 -2.80 -5.14 -21.54
N ILE A 640 -1.59 -4.88 -20.99
CA ILE A 640 -1.05 -5.61 -19.82
C ILE A 640 -1.96 -5.55 -18.60
N ARG A 641 -2.84 -4.55 -18.53
CA ARG A 641 -3.80 -4.38 -17.45
C ARG A 641 -4.95 -5.38 -17.54
N ASN A 642 -5.25 -5.87 -18.74
CA ASN A 642 -6.39 -6.72 -19.04
C ASN A 642 -6.05 -8.21 -18.83
N VAL A 643 -5.65 -8.55 -17.61
CA VAL A 643 -5.40 -9.93 -17.20
C VAL A 643 -6.74 -10.62 -16.98
N ASP A 644 -7.00 -11.70 -17.71
CA ASP A 644 -8.19 -12.54 -17.52
C ASP A 644 -7.92 -13.62 -16.46
N LEU A 645 -6.71 -14.20 -16.50
CA LEU A 645 -6.36 -15.35 -15.69
C LEU A 645 -4.87 -15.35 -15.34
N THR A 646 -4.57 -15.69 -14.09
CA THR A 646 -3.21 -15.95 -13.61
C THR A 646 -3.11 -17.42 -13.21
N ILE A 647 -2.07 -18.11 -13.67
CA ILE A 647 -1.68 -19.43 -13.17
C ILE A 647 -0.41 -19.26 -12.38
N LYS A 648 -0.39 -19.79 -11.15
CA LYS A 648 0.81 -19.87 -10.32
C LYS A 648 0.78 -21.17 -9.56
N ASP A 649 1.90 -21.87 -9.53
CA ASP A 649 2.05 -23.11 -8.78
C ASP A 649 0.98 -24.18 -9.09
N GLY A 650 0.56 -24.27 -10.35
CA GLY A 650 -0.49 -25.19 -10.79
C GLY A 650 -1.91 -24.82 -10.34
N LYS A 651 -2.10 -23.64 -9.74
CA LYS A 651 -3.40 -23.10 -9.35
C LYS A 651 -3.86 -22.05 -10.36
N ILE A 652 -5.17 -22.00 -10.57
CA ILE A 652 -5.82 -21.05 -11.47
C ILE A 652 -6.52 -19.96 -10.65
N TYR A 653 -6.25 -18.71 -11.01
CA TYR A 653 -6.84 -17.52 -10.41
C TYR A 653 -7.55 -16.70 -11.49
N ASP A 654 -8.86 -16.55 -11.31
CA ASP A 654 -9.74 -15.73 -12.16
C ASP A 654 -9.65 -14.27 -11.71
N ALA A 655 -9.11 -13.41 -12.56
CA ALA A 655 -8.83 -12.03 -12.19
C ALA A 655 -10.10 -11.23 -11.87
N GLU A 656 -11.22 -11.50 -12.55
CA GLU A 656 -12.49 -10.84 -12.29
C GLU A 656 -13.02 -11.18 -10.88
N LYS A 657 -12.97 -12.46 -10.51
CA LYS A 657 -13.37 -12.89 -9.16
C LYS A 657 -12.47 -12.30 -8.09
N LEU A 658 -11.16 -12.28 -8.32
CA LEU A 658 -10.21 -11.67 -7.38
C LEU A 658 -10.50 -10.19 -7.19
N TYR A 659 -10.56 -9.40 -8.27
CA TYR A 659 -10.86 -7.97 -8.14
C TYR A 659 -12.21 -7.71 -7.48
N SER A 660 -13.25 -8.45 -7.87
CA SER A 660 -14.59 -8.29 -7.30
C SER A 660 -14.64 -8.55 -5.80
N SER A 661 -13.85 -9.52 -5.31
CA SER A 661 -13.78 -9.86 -3.87
C SER A 661 -13.26 -8.70 -3.00
N ILE A 662 -12.48 -7.79 -3.59
CA ILE A 662 -11.91 -6.61 -2.93
C ILE A 662 -12.51 -5.29 -3.43
N GLY A 663 -13.69 -5.35 -4.04
CA GLY A 663 -14.46 -4.17 -4.45
C GLY A 663 -13.92 -3.45 -5.69
N ILE A 664 -13.09 -4.12 -6.50
CA ILE A 664 -12.55 -3.59 -7.75
C ILE A 664 -13.32 -4.18 -8.94
N LYS A 665 -13.72 -3.34 -9.89
CA LYS A 665 -14.33 -3.82 -11.15
C LYS A 665 -13.26 -4.39 -12.07
N HIS A 666 -13.51 -5.51 -12.75
CA HIS A 666 -12.62 -6.02 -13.81
C HIS A 666 -12.65 -5.11 -15.07
N TYR A 667 -11.73 -5.31 -16.00
CA TYR A 667 -11.73 -4.58 -17.27
C TYR A 667 -12.79 -5.21 -18.20
N ASN A 668 -13.65 -4.37 -18.78
CA ASN A 668 -14.68 -4.84 -19.71
C ASN A 668 -14.11 -5.20 -21.09
#